data_AF-A0A317ZRQ3-F1
#
_entry.id   AF-A0A317ZRQ3-F1
#
_cell.length_a   1.000
_cell.length_b   1.000
_cell.length_c   1.000
_cell.angle_alpha   90.00
_cell.angle_beta   90.00
_cell.angle_gamma   90.00
#
_symmetry.space_group_name_H-M   'P 1'
#
loop_
_entity.id
_entity.type
_entity.pdbx_description
1 polymer ?
#
loop_
_entity_poly.entity_id
_entity_poly.type
_entity_poly.pdbx_seq_one_letter_code
_entity_poly.pdbx_strand_id
1 'polypeptide(L)'
;MALTAAGALAAAPASALTSPASSAVSTVAADAPLTNLSHLTFLLDTVPLPVLAGHTTYQAAEQPTAEAPWTYADQNDDGSYTRIGGGTLDPATNEWSQGAYNADDIARTAVVYLRHWQQTNDATSREHAVQTLRSLTYLQTTDGPNAGNVVLWQQPDGSLNPSAEPVELPDPSDSAESYWLARTVWALGEGYAAFAADDPEFAAFLDERLGLSLAALNAQSLGDYGSYDVADGVSVPAWLISGGADASAEAVLGLAAYVAAGPTGPTAPVARTALEQLSEGVALMSSDAAAPAAAGDTARPKPGSAPTTTAGAAGDWPFGAILPWTGSQSLWQAWGGLAPAAVAEASVVLDNPDLLAAAVQDTAQFTPQLLAAGGPDNAWSPTPGEAQIAYGVDSRLQSLVATADAADAPGLLNLAAITAGWYFGANRSGLPAYDPATGTAVDGIERDGRVNPNSGAESTIHALFSMLTLDAHPDLKAAALGIDETVSTAGLSVIEAETGTITGSGSVSTAESAWTGEANWSGGAYVTLAAGDSLSIPVPASDQPRRVHPIVNQVVEPAEATAWTAPGRKGQGKHGTTQLGETLNGDAGEQGVTEAPGRLLPLALSTALPARATVVVGTTDGAAQVDALLIQPLISTVAVTGPAGDSTLYVSADTRDTQRRIDVPRGQRLVQQGFDATGQAIGDTNRGHGSERSGTVFIAAGGFTQVHFEAKR
;
A
#
# COMPACT_ATOMS: atom_id res chain seq x y z
N MET A 1 3.79 -17.78 9.58
CA MET A 1 4.68 -16.74 9.00
C MET A 1 4.24 -15.36 9.50
N ALA A 2 3.80 -15.26 10.76
CA ALA A 2 3.17 -14.05 11.25
C ALA A 2 4.21 -12.93 11.39
N LEU A 3 4.07 -11.89 10.58
CA LEU A 3 4.63 -10.57 10.87
C LEU A 3 3.94 -10.04 12.13
N THR A 4 4.37 -10.55 13.28
CA THR A 4 4.02 -10.00 14.58
C THR A 4 4.99 -8.86 14.86
N ALA A 5 4.78 -7.72 14.18
CA ALA A 5 5.12 -6.44 14.78
C ALA A 5 4.09 -6.17 15.88
N ALA A 6 4.16 -6.97 16.95
CA ALA A 6 3.43 -6.71 18.17
C ALA A 6 4.05 -5.46 18.82
N GLY A 7 3.54 -4.29 18.45
CA GLY A 7 3.75 -3.07 19.22
C GLY A 7 3.27 -3.32 20.64
N ALA A 8 4.20 -3.49 21.56
CA ALA A 8 3.88 -3.63 22.98
C ALA A 8 3.19 -2.34 23.45
N LEU A 9 1.88 -2.41 23.70
CA LEU A 9 1.14 -1.37 24.41
C LEU A 9 1.71 -1.23 25.83
N ALA A 10 2.65 -0.30 26.01
CA ALA A 10 2.98 0.22 27.33
C ALA A 10 1.89 1.22 27.74
N ALA A 11 0.98 0.79 28.62
CA ALA A 11 0.01 1.68 29.25
C ALA A 11 0.73 2.72 30.14
N ALA A 12 0.87 3.95 29.65
CA ALA A 12 1.30 5.09 30.44
C ALA A 12 0.10 5.74 31.18
N PRO A 13 0.26 6.15 32.45
CA PRO A 13 -0.85 6.67 33.25
C PRO A 13 -1.30 8.06 32.76
N ALA A 14 -2.62 8.24 32.66
CA ALA A 14 -3.28 9.49 32.32
C ALA A 14 -2.79 10.65 33.20
N SER A 15 -2.15 11.64 32.57
CA SER A 15 -1.89 12.96 33.17
C SER A 15 -2.58 14.03 32.32
N ALA A 16 -3.19 14.98 33.03
CA ALA A 16 -4.17 15.91 32.49
C ALA A 16 -3.63 16.87 31.44
N LEU A 17 -4.49 17.13 30.45
CA LEU A 17 -4.38 18.03 29.31
C LEU A 17 -3.86 19.44 29.66
N THR A 18 -2.90 19.90 28.86
CA THR A 18 -2.75 21.31 28.48
C THR A 18 -2.45 21.37 26.99
N SER A 19 -3.35 21.98 26.21
CA SER A 19 -3.14 22.24 24.78
C SER A 19 -1.89 23.10 24.56
N PRO A 20 -0.92 22.69 23.74
CA PRO A 20 0.08 23.62 23.24
C PRO A 20 -0.56 24.49 22.15
N ALA A 21 -0.08 25.73 22.08
CA ALA A 21 -0.49 26.72 21.12
C ALA A 21 -0.17 26.27 19.69
N SER A 22 -1.11 26.49 18.77
CA SER A 22 -0.93 26.33 17.33
C SER A 22 0.26 27.16 16.85
N SER A 23 1.36 26.49 16.49
CA SER A 23 2.42 27.05 15.68
C SER A 23 1.83 27.32 14.29
N ALA A 24 1.83 28.58 13.87
CA ALA A 24 1.40 28.95 12.53
C ALA A 24 2.31 28.27 11.50
N VAL A 25 1.73 27.37 10.70
CA VAL A 25 2.39 26.76 9.54
C VAL A 25 2.81 27.88 8.59
N SER A 26 4.10 27.96 8.27
CA SER A 26 4.57 28.89 7.26
C SER A 26 4.04 28.43 5.91
N THR A 27 3.24 29.27 5.25
CA THR A 27 2.77 29.03 3.88
C THR A 27 3.98 28.97 2.96
N VAL A 28 4.35 27.77 2.49
CA VAL A 28 5.40 27.61 1.48
C VAL A 28 4.89 28.23 0.18
N ALA A 29 5.73 29.07 -0.44
CA ALA A 29 5.40 29.59 -1.77
C ALA A 29 5.32 28.42 -2.76
N ALA A 30 4.33 28.41 -3.65
CA ALA A 30 4.12 27.30 -4.61
C ALA A 30 5.39 26.93 -5.42
N ASP A 31 6.26 27.91 -5.67
CA ASP A 31 7.50 27.73 -6.44
C ASP A 31 8.71 27.26 -5.61
N ALA A 32 8.63 27.26 -4.27
CA ALA A 32 9.73 26.82 -3.41
C ALA A 32 9.76 25.28 -3.31
N PRO A 33 10.93 24.62 -3.36
CA PRO A 33 11.02 23.17 -3.18
C PRO A 33 10.35 22.72 -1.88
N LEU A 34 9.63 21.61 -1.94
CA LEU A 34 9.08 20.96 -0.74
C LEU A 34 10.12 20.08 -0.07
N THR A 35 11.03 19.51 -0.85
CA THR A 35 12.06 18.62 -0.33
C THR A 35 13.01 19.39 0.58
N ASN A 36 13.05 18.99 1.85
CA ASN A 36 13.98 19.51 2.84
C ASN A 36 14.67 18.35 3.55
N LEU A 37 15.96 18.15 3.25
CA LEU A 37 16.74 17.02 3.76
C LEU A 37 17.22 17.20 5.21
N SER A 38 16.97 18.35 5.85
CA SER A 38 17.60 18.70 7.14
C SER A 38 17.36 17.65 8.22
N HIS A 39 16.15 17.12 8.34
CA HIS A 39 15.85 16.08 9.32
C HIS A 39 16.46 14.72 8.97
N LEU A 40 16.49 14.33 7.68
CA LEU A 40 17.18 13.11 7.25
C LEU A 40 18.69 13.20 7.50
N THR A 41 19.30 14.36 7.25
CA THR A 41 20.70 14.61 7.60
C THR A 41 20.91 14.63 9.12
N PHE A 42 19.92 15.11 9.89
CA PHE A 42 19.93 14.94 11.34
C PHE A 42 19.85 13.46 11.74
N LEU A 43 19.21 12.57 10.99
CA LEU A 43 19.21 11.14 11.32
C LEU A 43 20.54 10.46 10.97
N LEU A 44 21.34 11.00 10.06
CA LEU A 44 22.64 10.43 9.71
C LEU A 44 23.65 10.52 10.86
N ASP A 45 24.45 9.46 10.97
CA ASP A 45 25.64 9.40 11.81
C ASP A 45 26.79 8.71 11.10
N THR A 46 28.02 8.98 11.55
CA THR A 46 29.21 8.30 11.07
C THR A 46 29.40 6.98 11.82
N VAL A 47 29.36 5.86 11.07
CA VAL A 47 29.45 4.51 11.63
C VAL A 47 30.80 3.87 11.29
N PRO A 48 31.50 3.24 12.26
CA PRO A 48 32.71 2.47 11.99
C PRO A 48 32.45 1.25 11.11
N LEU A 49 33.42 0.91 10.27
CA LEU A 49 33.41 -0.31 9.43
C LEU A 49 34.54 -1.24 9.88
N PRO A 50 34.38 -2.00 10.98
CA PRO A 50 35.41 -2.92 11.43
C PRO A 50 35.70 -3.99 10.37
N VAL A 51 36.92 -4.53 10.37
CA VAL A 51 37.26 -5.63 9.45
C VAL A 51 36.58 -6.91 9.95
N LEU A 52 35.51 -7.31 9.27
CA LEU A 52 34.76 -8.53 9.54
C LEU A 52 34.91 -9.50 8.38
N ALA A 53 35.00 -10.79 8.68
CA ALA A 53 35.04 -11.81 7.62
C ALA A 53 33.71 -11.81 6.84
N GLY A 54 33.78 -11.88 5.52
CA GLY A 54 32.58 -11.89 4.66
C GLY A 54 31.89 -10.53 4.48
N HIS A 55 32.43 -9.43 5.03
CA HIS A 55 31.83 -8.09 4.92
C HIS A 55 32.88 -7.04 4.53
N THR A 56 32.61 -6.28 3.47
CA THR A 56 33.47 -5.18 3.01
C THR A 56 32.70 -4.24 2.09
N THR A 57 33.23 -3.04 1.87
CA THR A 57 32.64 -2.04 0.98
C THR A 57 33.69 -1.32 0.15
N TYR A 58 33.25 -0.43 -0.73
CA TYR A 58 34.09 0.41 -1.57
C TYR A 58 35.07 1.22 -0.71
N GLN A 59 36.36 1.09 -1.00
CA GLN A 59 37.46 1.77 -0.30
C GLN A 59 37.45 1.60 1.23
N ALA A 60 37.03 0.43 1.74
CA ALA A 60 36.92 0.20 3.19
C ALA A 60 38.25 0.36 3.95
N ALA A 61 39.39 0.07 3.31
CA ALA A 61 40.72 0.20 3.94
C ALA A 61 41.17 1.67 4.05
N GLU A 62 40.83 2.48 3.06
CA GLU A 62 41.17 3.91 2.99
C GLU A 62 40.18 4.77 3.78
N GLN A 63 38.91 4.37 3.80
CA GLN A 63 37.80 5.06 4.45
C GLN A 63 37.08 4.10 5.42
N PRO A 64 37.56 3.93 6.66
CA PRO A 64 37.06 2.92 7.61
C PRO A 64 35.74 3.31 8.33
N THR A 65 35.01 4.28 7.78
CA THR A 65 33.71 4.74 8.27
C THR A 65 32.79 5.00 7.09
N ALA A 66 31.48 4.93 7.30
CA ALA A 66 30.43 5.35 6.37
C ALA A 66 29.31 6.07 7.12
N GLU A 67 28.24 6.45 6.42
CA GLU A 67 27.07 7.09 7.04
C GLU A 67 25.86 6.16 7.03
N ALA A 68 25.13 6.14 8.14
CA ALA A 68 23.86 5.41 8.26
C ALA A 68 22.83 6.27 9.03
N PRO A 69 21.54 6.21 8.66
CA PRO A 69 20.47 6.85 9.40
C PRO A 69 20.11 6.04 10.64
N TRP A 70 20.01 6.71 11.79
CA TRP A 70 19.36 6.15 12.96
C TRP A 70 17.92 5.75 12.63
N THR A 71 17.50 4.56 13.08
CA THR A 71 16.18 3.99 12.73
C THR A 71 15.02 4.84 13.24
N TYR A 72 15.05 5.28 14.50
CA TYR A 72 13.96 6.01 15.13
C TYR A 72 14.40 7.41 15.60
N ALA A 73 13.42 8.30 15.77
CA ALA A 73 13.62 9.52 16.52
C ALA A 73 12.36 9.94 17.28
N ASP A 74 12.51 10.06 18.60
CA ASP A 74 11.43 10.47 19.50
C ASP A 74 11.36 11.99 19.61
N GLN A 75 10.16 12.54 19.54
CA GLN A 75 9.95 13.96 19.77
C GLN A 75 10.02 14.28 21.27
N ASN A 76 10.84 15.26 21.65
CA ASN A 76 10.95 15.80 22.99
C ASN A 76 9.85 16.85 23.26
N ASP A 77 9.57 17.14 24.54
CA ASP A 77 8.56 18.15 24.95
C ASP A 77 8.79 19.56 24.37
N ASP A 78 10.02 19.89 23.98
CA ASP A 78 10.39 21.17 23.38
C ASP A 78 10.31 21.19 21.84
N GLY A 79 9.89 20.08 21.22
CA GLY A 79 9.78 19.88 19.78
C GLY A 79 11.07 19.45 19.09
N SER A 80 12.19 19.33 19.81
CA SER A 80 13.41 18.71 19.28
C SER A 80 13.28 17.19 19.19
N TYR A 81 14.23 16.51 18.53
CA TYR A 81 14.21 15.06 18.36
C TYR A 81 15.43 14.40 18.99
N THR A 82 15.24 13.22 19.57
CA THR A 82 16.31 12.35 20.08
C THR A 82 16.42 11.12 19.17
N ARG A 83 17.62 10.81 18.69
CA ARG A 83 17.88 9.62 17.86
C ARG A 83 17.84 8.35 18.71
N ILE A 84 17.14 7.32 18.23
CA ILE A 84 16.87 6.09 18.97
C ILE A 84 17.15 4.88 18.05
N GLY A 85 17.81 3.86 18.59
CA GLY A 85 17.99 2.57 17.92
C GLY A 85 16.81 1.63 18.13
N GLY A 86 16.80 0.50 17.45
CA GLY A 86 15.78 -0.53 17.57
C GLY A 86 15.85 -1.33 18.87
N GLY A 87 14.70 -1.49 19.52
CA GLY A 87 14.58 -2.25 20.75
C GLY A 87 15.08 -1.50 21.98
N THR A 88 15.60 -2.23 22.97
CA THR A 88 16.04 -1.64 24.25
C THR A 88 17.54 -1.37 24.25
N LEU A 89 17.97 -0.19 24.72
CA LEU A 89 19.37 0.17 24.91
C LEU A 89 19.96 -0.50 26.17
N ASP A 90 21.09 -1.20 26.02
CA ASP A 90 21.98 -1.51 27.13
C ASP A 90 22.98 -0.35 27.34
N PRO A 91 22.86 0.43 28.42
CA PRO A 91 23.75 1.56 28.67
C PRO A 91 25.19 1.16 29.02
N ALA A 92 25.46 -0.11 29.33
CA ALA A 92 26.79 -0.60 29.66
C ALA A 92 27.63 -0.87 28.40
N THR A 93 27.01 -1.39 27.35
CA THR A 93 27.67 -1.69 26.07
C THR A 93 27.38 -0.63 24.99
N ASN A 94 26.37 0.21 25.20
CA ASN A 94 25.83 1.13 24.19
C ASN A 94 25.30 0.37 22.95
N GLU A 95 24.76 -0.82 23.17
CA GLU A 95 24.15 -1.66 22.15
C GLU A 95 22.63 -1.64 22.30
N TRP A 96 21.96 -1.74 21.17
CA TRP A 96 20.51 -1.82 21.09
C TRP A 96 20.10 -3.27 20.85
N SER A 97 19.03 -3.73 21.51
CA SER A 97 18.64 -5.14 21.44
C SER A 97 18.32 -5.61 20.01
N GLN A 98 17.94 -4.70 19.10
CA GLN A 98 17.92 -4.94 17.65
C GLN A 98 19.20 -4.38 16.99
N GLY A 99 19.39 -3.07 17.03
CA GLY A 99 20.53 -2.38 16.42
C GLY A 99 20.25 -0.89 16.29
N ALA A 100 21.26 -0.06 16.04
CA ALA A 100 21.06 1.39 15.88
C ALA A 100 20.67 1.79 14.46
N TYR A 101 21.15 1.01 13.48
CA TYR A 101 20.97 1.25 12.05
C TYR A 101 20.50 -0.04 11.39
N ASN A 102 19.65 0.07 10.37
CA ASN A 102 19.21 -1.09 9.61
C ASN A 102 19.37 -0.92 8.10
N ALA A 103 19.56 -2.04 7.41
CA ALA A 103 19.73 -2.10 5.96
C ALA A 103 18.52 -1.51 5.20
N ASP A 104 17.29 -1.65 5.73
CA ASP A 104 16.08 -1.12 5.09
C ASP A 104 16.10 0.41 4.98
N ASP A 105 16.42 1.10 6.07
CA ASP A 105 16.48 2.55 6.15
C ASP A 105 17.72 3.09 5.44
N ILE A 106 18.86 2.40 5.53
CA ILE A 106 20.07 2.77 4.78
C ILE A 106 19.80 2.70 3.28
N ALA A 107 19.16 1.63 2.79
CA ALA A 107 18.83 1.47 1.38
C ALA A 107 17.90 2.59 0.87
N ARG A 108 16.80 2.83 1.57
CA ARG A 108 15.83 3.87 1.18
C ARG A 108 16.43 5.28 1.30
N THR A 109 17.27 5.53 2.31
CA THR A 109 18.00 6.80 2.46
C THR A 109 18.96 7.04 1.29
N ALA A 110 19.68 6.00 0.84
CA ALA A 110 20.53 6.11 -0.35
C ALA A 110 19.70 6.55 -1.56
N VAL A 111 18.53 5.95 -1.78
CA VAL A 111 17.63 6.32 -2.88
C VAL A 111 17.13 7.76 -2.77
N VAL A 112 16.78 8.26 -1.57
CA VAL A 112 16.39 9.67 -1.38
C VAL A 112 17.51 10.61 -1.84
N TYR A 113 18.74 10.38 -1.37
CA TYR A 113 19.87 11.24 -1.72
C TYR A 113 20.28 11.11 -3.19
N LEU A 114 20.18 9.92 -3.79
CA LEU A 114 20.39 9.69 -5.22
C LEU A 114 19.40 10.51 -6.05
N ARG A 115 18.10 10.39 -5.76
CA ARG A 115 17.04 11.10 -6.48
C ARG A 115 17.15 12.60 -6.30
N HIS A 116 17.38 13.07 -5.07
CA HIS A 116 17.59 14.49 -4.81
C HIS A 116 18.81 15.04 -5.57
N TRP A 117 19.94 14.33 -5.55
CA TRP A 117 21.12 14.71 -6.32
C TRP A 117 20.82 14.78 -7.82
N GLN A 118 20.16 13.78 -8.39
CA GLN A 118 19.83 13.78 -9.83
C GLN A 118 18.87 14.91 -10.21
N GLN A 119 17.91 15.26 -9.34
CA GLN A 119 16.96 16.36 -9.58
C GLN A 119 17.59 17.76 -9.42
N THR A 120 18.54 17.93 -8.51
CA THR A 120 19.04 19.26 -8.09
C THR A 120 20.50 19.53 -8.41
N ASN A 121 21.24 18.48 -8.80
CA ASN A 121 22.70 18.46 -8.94
C ASN A 121 23.43 18.86 -7.64
N ASP A 122 22.84 18.56 -6.48
CA ASP A 122 23.43 18.85 -5.17
C ASP A 122 24.59 17.89 -4.82
N ALA A 123 25.79 18.45 -4.65
CA ALA A 123 27.01 17.67 -4.42
C ALA A 123 27.04 17.01 -3.04
N THR A 124 26.41 17.62 -2.03
CA THR A 124 26.33 17.04 -0.67
C THR A 124 25.42 15.81 -0.66
N SER A 125 24.30 15.85 -1.38
CA SER A 125 23.43 14.71 -1.59
C SER A 125 24.13 13.57 -2.32
N ARG A 126 24.95 13.89 -3.33
CA ARG A 126 25.81 12.90 -3.98
C ARG A 126 26.75 12.23 -2.98
N GLU A 127 27.39 13.00 -2.09
CA GLU A 127 28.30 12.47 -1.07
C GLU A 127 27.56 11.57 -0.07
N HIS A 128 26.42 12.01 0.45
CA HIS A 128 25.57 11.18 1.32
C HIS A 128 25.13 9.89 0.62
N ALA A 129 24.72 9.96 -0.65
CA ALA A 129 24.36 8.76 -1.42
C ALA A 129 25.52 7.76 -1.52
N VAL A 130 26.75 8.22 -1.77
CA VAL A 130 27.95 7.37 -1.76
C VAL A 130 28.15 6.74 -0.38
N GLN A 131 28.08 7.54 0.70
CA GLN A 131 28.34 7.03 2.05
C GLN A 131 27.27 6.03 2.51
N THR A 132 25.99 6.26 2.22
CA THR A 132 24.92 5.31 2.56
C THR A 132 24.99 4.04 1.72
N LEU A 133 25.34 4.11 0.43
CA LEU A 133 25.59 2.92 -0.39
C LEU A 133 26.81 2.12 0.11
N ARG A 134 27.83 2.80 0.63
CA ARG A 134 28.98 2.14 1.29
C ARG A 134 28.54 1.41 2.56
N SER A 135 27.74 2.06 3.40
CA SER A 135 27.18 1.43 4.60
C SER A 135 26.30 0.23 4.26
N LEU A 136 25.45 0.34 3.24
CA LEU A 136 24.56 -0.73 2.79
C LEU A 136 25.34 -1.95 2.30
N THR A 137 26.33 -1.73 1.43
CA THR A 137 27.14 -2.82 0.87
C THR A 137 28.07 -3.47 1.88
N TYR A 138 28.38 -2.78 2.98
CA TYR A 138 29.09 -3.40 4.11
C TYR A 138 28.21 -4.44 4.83
N LEU A 139 26.89 -4.23 4.90
CA LEU A 139 25.93 -5.17 5.48
C LEU A 139 25.68 -6.41 4.60
N GLN A 140 26.06 -6.36 3.33
CA GLN A 140 25.97 -7.49 2.41
C GLN A 140 27.08 -8.52 2.69
N THR A 141 26.69 -9.79 2.76
CA THR A 141 27.62 -10.91 2.87
C THR A 141 28.25 -11.17 1.50
N THR A 142 29.58 -11.24 1.44
CA THR A 142 30.33 -11.21 0.18
C THR A 142 30.87 -12.57 -0.28
N ASP A 143 30.92 -13.54 0.63
CA ASP A 143 31.41 -14.89 0.35
C ASP A 143 30.69 -15.96 1.19
N GLY A 144 30.96 -17.23 0.89
CA GLY A 144 30.33 -18.35 1.58
C GLY A 144 28.91 -18.68 1.07
N PRO A 145 28.17 -19.54 1.80
CA PRO A 145 26.86 -20.02 1.38
C PRO A 145 25.77 -18.94 1.35
N ASN A 146 25.96 -17.86 2.10
CA ASN A 146 25.01 -16.75 2.24
C ASN A 146 25.39 -15.53 1.37
N ALA A 147 26.38 -15.67 0.47
CA ALA A 147 26.86 -14.56 -0.35
C ALA A 147 25.70 -13.91 -1.14
N GLY A 148 25.60 -12.59 -1.06
CA GLY A 148 24.55 -11.79 -1.70
C GLY A 148 23.38 -11.43 -0.79
N ASN A 149 23.12 -12.21 0.26
CA ASN A 149 22.19 -11.84 1.33
C ASN A 149 22.80 -10.73 2.20
N VAL A 150 21.96 -10.16 3.06
CA VAL A 150 22.28 -8.94 3.81
C VAL A 150 21.93 -9.17 5.27
N VAL A 151 22.73 -8.62 6.19
CA VAL A 151 22.38 -8.56 7.62
C VAL A 151 21.56 -7.30 7.86
N LEU A 152 20.45 -7.39 8.58
CA LEU A 152 19.58 -6.24 8.78
C LEU A 152 20.22 -5.21 9.71
N TRP A 153 20.73 -5.61 10.87
CA TRP A 153 21.05 -4.69 11.98
C TRP A 153 22.54 -4.44 12.20
N GLN A 154 22.89 -3.18 12.47
CA GLN A 154 24.22 -2.74 12.87
C GLN A 154 24.18 -1.93 14.18
N GLN A 155 25.17 -2.14 15.05
CA GLN A 155 25.35 -1.39 16.30
C GLN A 155 26.14 -0.10 16.10
N PRO A 156 26.10 0.85 17.06
CA PRO A 156 26.85 2.10 17.00
C PRO A 156 28.38 1.92 16.82
N ASP A 157 28.94 0.82 17.30
CA ASP A 157 30.38 0.52 17.18
C ASP A 157 30.76 -0.15 15.85
N GLY A 158 29.78 -0.39 14.97
CA GLY A 158 29.95 -1.00 13.66
C GLY A 158 29.81 -2.53 13.66
N SER A 159 29.66 -3.17 14.82
CA SER A 159 29.38 -4.62 14.89
C SER A 159 28.00 -4.95 14.30
N LEU A 160 27.87 -6.14 13.72
CA LEU A 160 26.62 -6.62 13.14
C LEU A 160 25.82 -7.41 14.18
N ASN A 161 24.50 -7.22 14.19
CA ASN A 161 23.59 -7.98 15.06
C ASN A 161 22.68 -8.90 14.24
N PRO A 162 23.14 -10.09 13.85
CA PRO A 162 22.41 -10.97 12.94
C PRO A 162 21.17 -11.62 13.56
N SER A 163 20.98 -11.55 14.88
CA SER A 163 19.78 -12.06 15.53
C SER A 163 19.41 -11.13 16.68
N ALA A 164 18.39 -10.31 16.46
CA ALA A 164 17.90 -9.33 17.42
C ALA A 164 17.29 -10.00 18.67
N GLU A 165 17.17 -9.23 19.75
CA GLU A 165 16.43 -9.61 20.95
C GLU A 165 15.20 -8.69 21.15
N PRO A 166 13.98 -9.26 21.20
CA PRO A 166 13.64 -10.67 20.91
C PRO A 166 13.90 -11.03 19.44
N VAL A 167 14.10 -12.32 19.15
CA VAL A 167 14.32 -12.80 17.78
C VAL A 167 13.16 -12.40 16.89
N GLU A 168 13.46 -11.63 15.85
CA GLU A 168 12.51 -11.25 14.81
C GLU A 168 12.33 -12.43 13.84
N LEU A 169 11.15 -12.54 13.23
CA LEU A 169 10.87 -13.56 12.22
C LEU A 169 10.35 -12.88 10.94
N PRO A 170 10.98 -13.11 9.78
CA PRO A 170 12.20 -13.91 9.56
C PRO A 170 13.42 -13.36 10.31
N ASP A 171 14.34 -14.26 10.72
CA ASP A 171 15.54 -13.89 11.50
C ASP A 171 16.36 -12.84 10.74
N PRO A 172 16.73 -11.68 11.34
CA PRO A 172 17.45 -10.57 10.69
C PRO A 172 18.84 -10.89 10.13
N SER A 173 19.19 -12.17 10.15
CA SER A 173 20.39 -12.80 9.61
C SER A 173 20.42 -12.77 8.08
N ASP A 174 21.59 -13.03 7.53
CA ASP A 174 21.84 -13.20 6.10
C ASP A 174 21.57 -14.65 5.61
N SER A 175 20.88 -15.48 6.39
CA SER A 175 20.71 -16.91 6.07
C SER A 175 19.71 -17.19 4.93
N ALA A 176 18.90 -16.20 4.55
CA ALA A 176 17.95 -16.27 3.45
C ALA A 176 17.72 -14.88 2.82
N GLU A 177 17.04 -14.86 1.67
CA GLU A 177 16.50 -13.67 1.05
C GLU A 177 15.41 -13.03 1.92
N SER A 178 15.27 -11.71 1.78
CA SER A 178 14.51 -10.89 2.71
C SER A 178 14.03 -9.59 2.07
N TYR A 179 13.17 -8.86 2.78
CA TYR A 179 12.79 -7.49 2.43
C TYR A 179 14.00 -6.57 2.28
N TRP A 180 14.98 -6.68 3.19
CA TRP A 180 16.19 -5.86 3.14
C TRP A 180 17.13 -6.24 1.99
N LEU A 181 17.11 -7.50 1.51
CA LEU A 181 17.76 -7.86 0.25
C LEU A 181 17.07 -7.18 -0.94
N ALA A 182 15.74 -7.17 -0.99
CA ALA A 182 14.99 -6.52 -2.06
C ALA A 182 15.27 -5.00 -2.12
N ARG A 183 15.29 -4.33 -0.98
CA ARG A 183 15.67 -2.90 -0.89
C ARG A 183 17.13 -2.65 -1.22
N THR A 184 18.01 -3.62 -0.93
CA THR A 184 19.40 -3.57 -1.39
C THR A 184 19.47 -3.60 -2.92
N VAL A 185 18.71 -4.49 -3.57
CA VAL A 185 18.60 -4.51 -5.04
C VAL A 185 18.05 -3.18 -5.57
N TRP A 186 17.06 -2.59 -4.90
CA TRP A 186 16.52 -1.27 -5.23
C TRP A 186 17.62 -0.19 -5.25
N ALA A 187 18.30 -0.02 -4.12
CA ALA A 187 19.33 1.01 -3.96
C ALA A 187 20.55 0.80 -4.86
N LEU A 188 20.99 -0.44 -5.07
CA LEU A 188 22.11 -0.74 -5.97
C LEU A 188 21.76 -0.48 -7.43
N GLY A 189 20.54 -0.79 -7.85
CA GLY A 189 20.08 -0.55 -9.21
C GLY A 189 19.96 0.93 -9.55
N GLU A 190 19.31 1.73 -8.69
CA GLU A 190 19.26 3.19 -8.86
C GLU A 190 20.66 3.82 -8.69
N GLY A 191 21.47 3.32 -7.76
CA GLY A 191 22.84 3.77 -7.56
C GLY A 191 23.72 3.57 -8.80
N TYR A 192 23.68 2.39 -9.41
CA TYR A 192 24.38 2.14 -10.67
C TYR A 192 23.93 3.12 -11.75
N ALA A 193 22.61 3.28 -11.94
CA ALA A 193 22.07 4.16 -12.97
C ALA A 193 22.53 5.61 -12.80
N ALA A 194 22.56 6.10 -11.56
CA ALA A 194 22.99 7.47 -11.25
C ALA A 194 24.50 7.67 -11.43
N PHE A 195 25.34 6.69 -11.10
CA PHE A 195 26.80 6.81 -11.15
C PHE A 195 27.44 6.32 -12.45
N ALA A 196 26.74 5.59 -13.32
CA ALA A 196 27.32 4.97 -14.52
C ALA A 196 28.13 5.95 -15.40
N ALA A 197 27.68 7.20 -15.52
CA ALA A 197 28.38 8.25 -16.27
C ALA A 197 29.26 9.14 -15.38
N ASP A 198 28.88 9.36 -14.13
CA ASP A 198 29.50 10.33 -13.22
C ASP A 198 30.72 9.75 -12.48
N ASP A 199 30.64 8.50 -12.03
CA ASP A 199 31.70 7.77 -11.34
C ASP A 199 31.70 6.29 -11.78
N PRO A 200 32.31 5.98 -12.94
CA PRO A 200 32.28 4.64 -13.50
C PRO A 200 32.96 3.59 -12.63
N GLU A 201 33.92 3.99 -11.77
CA GLU A 201 34.59 3.06 -10.86
C GLU A 201 33.65 2.65 -9.73
N PHE A 202 32.97 3.62 -9.11
CA PHE A 202 31.98 3.31 -8.10
C PHE A 202 30.78 2.55 -8.68
N ALA A 203 30.32 2.92 -9.89
CA ALA A 203 29.26 2.19 -10.59
C ALA A 203 29.65 0.73 -10.86
N ALA A 204 30.90 0.45 -11.26
CA ALA A 204 31.38 -0.92 -11.45
C ALA A 204 31.38 -1.72 -10.13
N PHE A 205 31.69 -1.09 -9.00
CA PHE A 205 31.55 -1.70 -7.69
C PHE A 205 30.08 -2.03 -7.37
N LEU A 206 29.14 -1.11 -7.64
CA LEU A 206 27.72 -1.35 -7.41
C LEU A 206 27.17 -2.48 -8.31
N ASP A 207 27.63 -2.57 -9.56
CA ASP A 207 27.31 -3.67 -10.49
C ASP A 207 27.74 -5.03 -9.95
N GLU A 208 28.95 -5.13 -9.38
CA GLU A 208 29.44 -6.35 -8.73
C GLU A 208 28.56 -6.74 -7.53
N ARG A 209 28.19 -5.76 -6.71
CA ARG A 209 27.33 -5.96 -5.53
C ARG A 209 25.92 -6.39 -5.91
N LEU A 210 25.36 -5.82 -6.97
CA LEU A 210 24.07 -6.22 -7.52
C LEU A 210 24.14 -7.66 -8.04
N GLY A 211 25.25 -8.03 -8.69
CA GLY A 211 25.51 -9.40 -9.13
C GLY A 211 25.45 -10.43 -7.99
N LEU A 212 25.97 -10.10 -6.80
CA LEU A 212 25.85 -10.97 -5.62
C LEU A 212 24.40 -11.12 -5.17
N SER A 213 23.65 -10.02 -5.05
CA SER A 213 22.23 -10.08 -4.68
C SER A 213 21.42 -10.90 -5.67
N LEU A 214 21.66 -10.73 -6.98
CA LEU A 214 21.00 -11.53 -8.02
C LEU A 214 21.38 -13.00 -7.96
N ALA A 215 22.62 -13.34 -7.61
CA ALA A 215 23.02 -14.73 -7.39
C ALA A 215 22.27 -15.35 -6.20
N ALA A 216 22.09 -14.60 -5.11
CA ALA A 216 21.32 -15.04 -3.95
C ALA A 216 19.83 -15.27 -4.29
N LEU A 217 19.21 -14.36 -5.05
CA LEU A 217 17.83 -14.52 -5.52
C LEU A 217 17.68 -15.73 -6.46
N ASN A 218 18.61 -15.96 -7.39
CA ASN A 218 18.61 -17.12 -8.29
C ASN A 218 18.81 -18.46 -7.57
N ALA A 219 19.45 -18.46 -6.41
CA ALA A 219 19.58 -19.64 -5.56
C ALA A 219 18.34 -19.90 -4.69
N GLN A 220 17.41 -18.93 -4.63
CA GLN A 220 16.23 -18.91 -3.76
C GLN A 220 14.97 -18.64 -4.60
N SER A 221 14.18 -17.60 -4.32
CA SER A 221 12.90 -17.31 -5.01
C SER A 221 12.95 -17.48 -6.53
N LEU A 222 13.91 -16.87 -7.22
CA LEU A 222 14.00 -16.94 -8.68
C LEU A 222 14.38 -18.33 -9.21
N GLY A 223 14.97 -19.19 -8.36
CA GLY A 223 15.21 -20.59 -8.67
C GLY A 223 13.91 -21.38 -8.91
N ASP A 224 12.80 -20.92 -8.33
CA ASP A 224 11.46 -21.53 -8.46
C ASP A 224 10.61 -20.89 -9.57
N TYR A 225 11.18 -19.98 -10.38
CA TYR A 225 10.45 -19.31 -11.44
C TYR A 225 9.71 -20.27 -12.38
N GLY A 226 8.42 -19.99 -12.59
CA GLY A 226 7.51 -20.81 -13.39
C GLY A 226 6.79 -21.89 -12.58
N SER A 227 7.11 -22.05 -11.29
CA SER A 227 6.38 -22.90 -10.34
C SER A 227 5.33 -22.08 -9.59
N TYR A 228 4.24 -22.73 -9.20
CA TYR A 228 3.14 -22.09 -8.49
C TYR A 228 2.87 -22.83 -7.20
N ASP A 229 2.60 -22.06 -6.16
CA ASP A 229 2.05 -22.53 -4.90
C ASP A 229 0.52 -22.46 -4.93
N VAL A 230 -0.10 -22.99 -3.88
CA VAL A 230 -1.54 -22.88 -3.62
C VAL A 230 -1.74 -22.00 -2.39
N ALA A 231 -2.70 -21.08 -2.43
CA ALA A 231 -3.17 -20.30 -1.29
C ALA A 231 -4.70 -20.32 -1.26
N ASP A 232 -5.29 -21.06 -0.32
CA ASP A 232 -6.75 -21.28 -0.25
C ASP A 232 -7.38 -21.68 -1.60
N GLY A 233 -6.80 -22.70 -2.24
CA GLY A 233 -7.22 -23.21 -3.55
C GLY A 233 -6.92 -22.30 -4.75
N VAL A 234 -6.30 -21.14 -4.53
CA VAL A 234 -5.86 -20.21 -5.59
C VAL A 234 -4.40 -20.49 -5.95
N SER A 235 -4.06 -20.47 -7.24
CA SER A 235 -2.68 -20.61 -7.67
C SER A 235 -1.94 -19.27 -7.56
N VAL A 236 -0.80 -19.25 -6.86
CA VAL A 236 0.01 -18.05 -6.62
C VAL A 236 1.48 -18.28 -7.03
N PRO A 237 2.22 -17.27 -7.50
CA PRO A 237 3.60 -17.43 -7.94
C PRO A 237 4.53 -17.83 -6.78
N ALA A 238 5.31 -18.89 -6.96
CA ALA A 238 6.23 -19.39 -5.93
C ALA A 238 7.60 -18.66 -5.92
N TRP A 239 7.82 -17.73 -6.85
CA TRP A 239 9.14 -17.11 -7.10
C TRP A 239 9.24 -15.64 -6.67
N LEU A 240 8.31 -15.17 -5.84
CA LEU A 240 8.38 -13.84 -5.25
C LEU A 240 9.32 -13.82 -4.05
N ILE A 241 10.10 -12.74 -3.91
CA ILE A 241 11.04 -12.57 -2.79
C ILE A 241 10.26 -12.61 -1.48
N SER A 242 10.62 -13.54 -0.59
CA SER A 242 9.91 -13.79 0.68
C SER A 242 8.40 -14.09 0.51
N GLY A 243 7.98 -14.58 -0.66
CA GLY A 243 6.57 -14.84 -0.99
C GLY A 243 5.74 -13.56 -1.22
N GLY A 244 6.38 -12.41 -1.41
CA GLY A 244 5.72 -11.10 -1.38
C GLY A 244 5.85 -10.31 -2.68
N ALA A 245 4.73 -9.80 -3.19
CA ALA A 245 4.73 -8.75 -4.20
C ALA A 245 5.24 -7.42 -3.62
N ASP A 246 5.05 -7.21 -2.32
CA ASP A 246 5.57 -6.07 -1.55
C ASP A 246 7.09 -5.95 -1.63
N ALA A 247 7.85 -6.98 -1.23
CA ALA A 247 9.31 -7.00 -1.35
C ALA A 247 9.75 -6.98 -2.82
N SER A 248 9.12 -7.83 -3.65
CA SER A 248 9.53 -7.98 -5.05
C SER A 248 9.36 -6.68 -5.86
N ALA A 249 8.38 -5.86 -5.54
CA ALA A 249 8.15 -4.57 -6.19
C ALA A 249 9.33 -3.60 -6.01
N GLU A 250 9.89 -3.51 -4.79
CA GLU A 250 11.05 -2.65 -4.51
C GLU A 250 12.28 -3.12 -5.33
N ALA A 251 12.54 -4.43 -5.39
CA ALA A 251 13.60 -4.98 -6.22
C ALA A 251 13.39 -4.68 -7.71
N VAL A 252 12.16 -4.82 -8.21
CA VAL A 252 11.80 -4.51 -9.60
C VAL A 252 12.09 -3.05 -9.95
N LEU A 253 11.83 -2.08 -9.06
CA LEU A 253 12.16 -0.67 -9.29
C LEU A 253 13.66 -0.46 -9.52
N GLY A 254 14.53 -1.05 -8.68
CA GLY A 254 15.98 -0.98 -8.88
C GLY A 254 16.44 -1.67 -10.16
N LEU A 255 15.90 -2.85 -10.46
CA LEU A 255 16.24 -3.59 -11.67
C LEU A 255 15.80 -2.85 -12.94
N ALA A 256 14.64 -2.18 -12.92
CA ALA A 256 14.17 -1.34 -14.01
C ALA A 256 15.13 -0.18 -14.26
N ALA A 257 15.55 0.54 -13.21
CA ALA A 257 16.54 1.61 -13.31
C ALA A 257 17.89 1.11 -13.85
N TYR A 258 18.38 -0.02 -13.32
CA TYR A 258 19.63 -0.65 -13.77
C TYR A 258 19.58 -1.04 -15.25
N VAL A 259 18.53 -1.74 -15.69
CA VAL A 259 18.38 -2.17 -17.09
C VAL A 259 18.20 -0.97 -18.04
N ALA A 260 17.45 0.06 -17.63
CA ALA A 260 17.26 1.28 -18.40
C ALA A 260 18.57 2.05 -18.62
N ALA A 261 19.51 2.00 -17.68
CA ALA A 261 20.84 2.61 -17.81
C ALA A 261 21.72 1.96 -18.90
N GLY A 262 21.31 0.83 -19.48
CA GLY A 262 22.00 0.15 -20.58
C GLY A 262 23.34 -0.51 -20.23
N PRO A 263 23.45 -1.29 -19.13
CA PRO A 263 24.68 -1.95 -18.73
C PRO A 263 25.11 -3.01 -19.75
N THR A 264 26.42 -3.21 -19.89
CA THR A 264 27.01 -4.21 -20.80
C THR A 264 27.79 -5.32 -20.11
N GLY A 265 27.84 -5.29 -18.77
CA GLY A 265 28.55 -6.26 -17.94
C GLY A 265 27.85 -7.62 -17.85
N PRO A 266 28.48 -8.60 -17.16
CA PRO A 266 27.91 -9.93 -16.99
C PRO A 266 26.62 -9.95 -16.17
N THR A 267 26.42 -8.97 -15.29
CA THR A 267 25.20 -8.79 -14.49
C THR A 267 24.00 -8.38 -15.36
N ALA A 268 24.22 -7.67 -16.47
CA ALA A 268 23.17 -7.11 -17.33
C ALA A 268 22.10 -8.13 -17.78
N PRO A 269 22.46 -9.27 -18.40
CA PRO A 269 21.46 -10.27 -18.78
C PRO A 269 20.74 -10.89 -17.58
N VAL A 270 21.43 -11.08 -16.45
CA VAL A 270 20.84 -11.66 -15.22
C VAL A 270 19.80 -10.70 -14.63
N ALA A 271 20.14 -9.42 -14.54
CA ALA A 271 19.25 -8.38 -14.04
C ALA A 271 18.00 -8.23 -14.91
N ARG A 272 18.16 -8.28 -16.24
CA ARG A 272 17.02 -8.24 -17.18
C ARG A 272 16.10 -9.44 -16.99
N THR A 273 16.65 -10.64 -16.83
CA THR A 273 15.83 -11.84 -16.55
C THR A 273 15.13 -11.73 -15.19
N ALA A 274 15.81 -11.30 -14.13
CA ALA A 274 15.18 -11.08 -12.84
C ALA A 274 14.05 -10.04 -12.91
N LEU A 275 14.25 -8.94 -13.66
CA LEU A 275 13.22 -7.93 -13.91
C LEU A 275 11.99 -8.54 -14.60
N GLU A 276 12.18 -9.33 -15.66
CA GLU A 276 11.10 -10.02 -16.36
C GLU A 276 10.32 -10.96 -15.42
N GLN A 277 11.03 -11.76 -14.62
CA GLN A 277 10.42 -12.78 -13.76
C GLN A 277 9.67 -12.18 -12.56
N LEU A 278 10.29 -11.24 -11.84
CA LEU A 278 9.67 -10.61 -10.67
C LEU A 278 8.48 -9.73 -11.08
N SER A 279 8.61 -8.93 -12.14
CA SER A 279 7.49 -8.08 -12.59
C SER A 279 6.29 -8.90 -13.07
N GLU A 280 6.52 -10.05 -13.73
CA GLU A 280 5.46 -10.99 -14.03
C GLU A 280 4.79 -11.53 -12.75
N GLY A 281 5.59 -11.98 -11.77
CA GLY A 281 5.06 -12.48 -10.50
C GLY A 281 4.22 -11.43 -9.76
N VAL A 282 4.68 -10.18 -9.71
CA VAL A 282 3.93 -9.05 -9.12
C VAL A 282 2.62 -8.82 -9.88
N ALA A 283 2.64 -8.83 -11.22
CA ALA A 283 1.43 -8.66 -12.03
C ALA A 283 0.42 -9.81 -11.82
N LEU A 284 0.89 -11.05 -11.59
CA LEU A 284 0.04 -12.21 -11.30
C LEU A 284 -0.68 -12.13 -9.94
N MET A 285 -0.25 -11.23 -9.04
CA MET A 285 -0.91 -10.98 -7.76
C MET A 285 -2.11 -10.01 -7.88
N SER A 286 -2.45 -9.58 -9.10
CA SER A 286 -3.68 -8.82 -9.38
C SER A 286 -4.92 -9.72 -9.40
N SER A 287 -6.08 -9.13 -9.08
CA SER A 287 -7.36 -9.84 -8.91
C SER A 287 -7.84 -10.67 -10.12
N ASP A 288 -7.40 -10.31 -11.33
CA ASP A 288 -7.86 -10.94 -12.58
C ASP A 288 -6.95 -12.10 -13.04
N ALA A 289 -5.75 -12.22 -12.46
CA ALA A 289 -4.78 -13.27 -12.76
C ALA A 289 -4.91 -14.50 -11.85
N ALA A 290 -5.52 -14.34 -10.68
CA ALA A 290 -5.80 -15.40 -9.70
C ALA A 290 -6.97 -16.30 -10.17
N ALA A 291 -6.70 -17.22 -11.09
CA ALA A 291 -7.66 -18.25 -11.48
C ALA A 291 -7.71 -19.38 -10.43
N PRO A 292 -8.89 -19.96 -10.12
CA PRO A 292 -8.96 -21.19 -9.32
C PRO A 292 -8.18 -22.30 -10.04
N ALA A 293 -7.34 -23.03 -9.29
CA ALA A 293 -6.57 -24.13 -9.85
C ALA A 293 -7.52 -25.22 -10.37
N ALA A 294 -7.81 -25.25 -11.67
CA ALA A 294 -8.53 -26.37 -12.27
C ALA A 294 -7.63 -27.61 -12.19
N ALA A 295 -8.14 -28.70 -11.62
CA ALA A 295 -7.40 -29.95 -11.53
C ALA A 295 -6.95 -30.42 -12.92
N GLY A 296 -5.65 -30.26 -13.22
CA GLY A 296 -5.02 -30.69 -14.47
C GLY A 296 -4.84 -29.61 -15.55
N ASP A 297 -5.11 -28.33 -15.27
CA ASP A 297 -4.73 -27.24 -16.18
C ASP A 297 -3.26 -26.84 -15.96
N THR A 298 -2.43 -27.03 -16.97
CA THR A 298 -1.00 -26.67 -16.98
C THR A 298 -0.74 -25.40 -17.79
N ALA A 299 -1.79 -24.70 -18.23
CA ALA A 299 -1.65 -23.44 -18.93
C ALA A 299 -1.18 -22.35 -17.96
N ARG A 300 -0.01 -21.78 -18.24
CA ARG A 300 0.53 -20.60 -17.55
C ARG A 300 -0.53 -19.48 -17.55
N PRO A 301 -1.01 -18.99 -16.40
CA PRO A 301 -1.83 -17.78 -16.36
C PRO A 301 -1.07 -16.65 -17.05
N LYS A 302 -1.74 -15.93 -17.95
CA LYS A 302 -1.14 -14.81 -18.66
C LYS A 302 -1.45 -13.52 -17.90
N PRO A 303 -0.44 -12.71 -17.54
CA PRO A 303 -0.68 -11.34 -17.08
C PRO A 303 -1.56 -10.62 -18.11
N GLY A 304 -2.57 -9.87 -17.65
CA GLY A 304 -3.40 -9.03 -18.52
C GLY A 304 -4.42 -9.75 -19.41
N SER A 305 -4.73 -11.05 -19.21
CA SER A 305 -5.86 -11.66 -19.91
C SER A 305 -7.18 -11.00 -19.49
N ALA A 306 -7.78 -10.22 -20.40
CA ALA A 306 -9.05 -9.53 -20.19
C ALA A 306 -10.14 -10.44 -19.57
N PRO A 307 -11.01 -9.89 -18.70
CA PRO A 307 -11.92 -10.68 -17.87
C PRO A 307 -12.82 -11.60 -18.72
N THR A 308 -12.77 -12.90 -18.42
CA THR A 308 -13.67 -13.90 -19.02
C THR A 308 -14.94 -14.13 -18.20
N THR A 309 -15.05 -13.51 -17.02
CA THR A 309 -16.27 -13.56 -16.21
C THR A 309 -16.62 -12.18 -15.65
N THR A 310 -17.90 -11.98 -15.37
CA THR A 310 -18.47 -10.79 -14.71
C THR A 310 -18.02 -10.60 -13.24
N ALA A 311 -17.10 -11.44 -12.74
CA ALA A 311 -16.36 -11.26 -11.49
C ALA A 311 -15.07 -10.50 -11.83
N GLY A 312 -14.85 -9.33 -11.25
CA GLY A 312 -13.76 -8.42 -11.65
C GLY A 312 -14.22 -7.02 -12.07
N ALA A 313 -15.47 -6.64 -11.80
CA ALA A 313 -15.81 -5.22 -11.79
C ALA A 313 -15.12 -4.56 -10.58
N ALA A 314 -14.74 -3.27 -10.67
CA ALA A 314 -14.10 -2.44 -9.63
C ALA A 314 -14.71 -2.50 -8.21
N GLY A 315 -15.83 -3.20 -8.02
CA GLY A 315 -16.55 -3.37 -6.76
C GLY A 315 -16.33 -4.68 -6.01
N ASP A 316 -15.67 -5.71 -6.56
CA ASP A 316 -15.44 -6.99 -5.85
C ASP A 316 -14.07 -7.00 -5.15
N TRP A 317 -13.94 -7.59 -3.96
CA TRP A 317 -12.64 -7.78 -3.30
C TRP A 317 -11.64 -8.49 -4.23
N PRO A 318 -10.36 -8.06 -4.32
CA PRO A 318 -9.68 -7.01 -3.55
C PRO A 318 -9.80 -5.58 -4.16
N PHE A 319 -10.90 -5.31 -4.83
CA PHE A 319 -11.26 -4.02 -5.45
C PHE A 319 -10.26 -3.54 -6.51
N GLY A 320 -9.62 -4.48 -7.20
CA GLY A 320 -8.61 -4.24 -8.22
C GLY A 320 -7.18 -4.12 -7.69
N ALA A 321 -6.95 -4.27 -6.38
CA ALA A 321 -5.60 -4.19 -5.82
C ALA A 321 -4.70 -5.33 -6.31
N ILE A 322 -3.40 -5.05 -6.41
CA ILE A 322 -2.37 -6.09 -6.39
C ILE A 322 -2.19 -6.52 -4.94
N LEU A 323 -2.41 -7.81 -4.66
CA LEU A 323 -2.24 -8.34 -3.30
C LEU A 323 -0.75 -8.38 -2.92
N PRO A 324 -0.39 -7.94 -1.71
CA PRO A 324 1.00 -7.77 -1.30
C PRO A 324 1.74 -9.09 -1.06
N TRP A 325 1.02 -10.16 -0.71
CA TRP A 325 1.63 -11.36 -0.16
C TRP A 325 0.86 -12.62 -0.58
N THR A 326 1.58 -13.70 -0.93
CA THR A 326 0.97 -14.97 -1.36
C THR A 326 0.29 -15.73 -0.22
N GLY A 327 0.71 -15.48 1.03
CA GLY A 327 0.18 -16.16 2.20
C GLY A 327 -1.19 -15.67 2.69
N SER A 328 -1.83 -14.71 2.01
CA SER A 328 -3.20 -14.29 2.35
C SER A 328 -3.96 -13.79 1.12
N GLN A 329 -5.18 -14.31 0.94
CA GLN A 329 -6.14 -13.82 -0.06
C GLN A 329 -7.02 -12.67 0.47
N SER A 330 -6.88 -12.33 1.75
CA SER A 330 -7.82 -11.47 2.49
C SER A 330 -7.14 -10.23 3.10
N LEU A 331 -5.85 -10.03 2.83
CA LEU A 331 -5.05 -8.93 3.34
C LEU A 331 -4.51 -8.09 2.18
N TRP A 332 -4.85 -6.81 2.19
CA TRP A 332 -4.07 -5.80 1.50
C TRP A 332 -3.35 -4.93 2.53
N GLN A 333 -2.08 -4.61 2.30
CA GLN A 333 -1.29 -3.74 3.17
C GLN A 333 -0.42 -2.78 2.32
N ALA A 334 -0.06 -1.64 2.90
CA ALA A 334 0.52 -0.50 2.19
C ALA A 334 2.03 -0.58 1.89
N TRP A 335 2.77 -1.48 2.56
CA TRP A 335 4.11 -1.95 2.13
C TRP A 335 4.08 -2.60 0.74
N GLY A 336 2.94 -3.18 0.32
CA GLY A 336 2.71 -3.59 -1.08
C GLY A 336 2.43 -2.45 -2.05
N GLY A 337 2.37 -1.21 -1.55
CA GLY A 337 1.89 -0.07 -2.30
C GLY A 337 2.83 0.43 -3.40
N LEU A 338 4.02 -0.15 -3.58
CA LEU A 338 4.89 0.15 -4.73
C LEU A 338 4.70 -0.84 -5.90
N ALA A 339 3.89 -1.91 -5.73
CA ALA A 339 3.68 -2.91 -6.77
C ALA A 339 3.20 -2.34 -8.12
N PRO A 340 2.26 -1.38 -8.19
CA PRO A 340 1.88 -0.76 -9.46
C PRO A 340 2.99 0.08 -10.08
N ALA A 341 3.75 0.86 -9.29
CA ALA A 341 4.91 1.58 -9.80
C ALA A 341 5.92 0.60 -10.43
N ALA A 342 6.21 -0.50 -9.74
CA ALA A 342 7.14 -1.52 -10.19
C ALA A 342 6.74 -2.13 -11.54
N VAL A 343 5.48 -2.57 -11.70
CA VAL A 343 5.02 -3.15 -12.97
C VAL A 343 4.81 -2.12 -14.08
N ALA A 344 4.48 -0.86 -13.74
CA ALA A 344 4.42 0.25 -14.71
C ALA A 344 5.81 0.56 -15.29
N GLU A 345 6.83 0.76 -14.44
CA GLU A 345 8.20 1.01 -14.87
C GLU A 345 8.78 -0.16 -15.66
N ALA A 346 8.58 -1.40 -15.16
CA ALA A 346 9.01 -2.60 -15.86
C ALA A 346 8.34 -2.75 -17.24
N SER A 347 7.06 -2.37 -17.39
CA SER A 347 6.35 -2.40 -18.68
C SER A 347 7.04 -1.54 -19.74
N VAL A 348 7.53 -0.36 -19.35
CA VAL A 348 8.23 0.57 -20.23
C VAL A 348 9.61 0.04 -20.59
N VAL A 349 10.40 -0.38 -19.58
CA VAL A 349 11.78 -0.84 -19.77
C VAL A 349 11.85 -2.15 -20.57
N LEU A 350 10.88 -3.04 -20.39
CA LEU A 350 10.81 -4.33 -21.09
C LEU A 350 10.02 -4.29 -22.40
N ASP A 351 9.35 -3.18 -22.73
CA ASP A 351 8.38 -3.08 -23.84
C ASP A 351 7.28 -4.16 -23.75
N ASN A 352 6.70 -4.30 -22.54
CA ASN A 352 5.71 -5.34 -22.23
C ASN A 352 4.41 -4.74 -21.66
N PRO A 353 3.40 -4.44 -22.51
CA PRO A 353 2.16 -3.79 -22.08
C PRO A 353 1.26 -4.66 -21.19
N ASP A 354 1.47 -5.99 -21.15
CA ASP A 354 0.68 -6.87 -20.29
C ASP A 354 0.92 -6.61 -18.79
N LEU A 355 2.11 -6.10 -18.44
CA LEU A 355 2.45 -5.69 -17.07
C LEU A 355 1.70 -4.41 -16.64
N LEU A 356 1.51 -3.48 -17.58
CA LEU A 356 0.87 -2.19 -17.33
C LEU A 356 -0.60 -2.35 -16.93
N ALA A 357 -1.28 -3.39 -17.43
CA ALA A 357 -2.68 -3.65 -17.12
C ALA A 357 -2.95 -3.81 -15.62
N ALA A 358 -2.06 -4.52 -14.90
CA ALA A 358 -2.17 -4.68 -13.44
C ALA A 358 -1.97 -3.34 -12.71
N ALA A 359 -1.02 -2.52 -13.16
CA ALA A 359 -0.79 -1.19 -12.59
C ALA A 359 -2.02 -0.28 -12.75
N VAL A 360 -2.60 -0.26 -13.95
CA VAL A 360 -3.78 0.54 -14.27
C VAL A 360 -4.99 0.07 -13.45
N GLN A 361 -5.20 -1.23 -13.31
CA GLN A 361 -6.31 -1.76 -12.51
C GLN A 361 -6.22 -1.31 -11.04
N ASP A 362 -5.05 -1.48 -10.42
CA ASP A 362 -4.83 -1.08 -9.02
C ASP A 362 -4.98 0.44 -8.82
N THR A 363 -4.32 1.23 -9.67
CA THR A 363 -4.31 2.69 -9.49
C THR A 363 -5.64 3.34 -9.87
N ALA A 364 -6.33 2.88 -10.91
CA ALA A 364 -7.58 3.49 -11.37
C ALA A 364 -8.83 2.97 -10.65
N GLN A 365 -8.79 1.79 -10.03
CA GLN A 365 -9.95 1.18 -9.37
C GLN A 365 -9.78 1.10 -7.84
N PHE A 366 -8.67 0.52 -7.36
CA PHE A 366 -8.46 0.33 -5.93
C PHE A 366 -8.15 1.65 -5.22
N THR A 367 -7.25 2.48 -5.75
CA THR A 367 -6.84 3.72 -5.08
C THR A 367 -7.99 4.71 -4.82
N PRO A 368 -8.91 4.99 -5.77
CA PRO A 368 -10.11 5.79 -5.49
C PRO A 368 -11.00 5.19 -4.39
N GLN A 369 -11.10 3.86 -4.33
CA GLN A 369 -11.86 3.16 -3.29
C GLN A 369 -11.17 3.27 -1.92
N LEU A 370 -9.85 3.20 -1.87
CA LEU A 370 -9.04 3.43 -0.67
C LEU A 370 -9.25 4.86 -0.14
N LEU A 371 -9.14 5.87 -1.00
CA LEU A 371 -9.40 7.26 -0.64
C LEU A 371 -10.83 7.47 -0.11
N ALA A 372 -11.83 6.88 -0.77
CA ALA A 372 -13.22 6.98 -0.35
C ALA A 372 -13.53 6.28 0.98
N ALA A 373 -12.73 5.29 1.39
CA ALA A 373 -12.90 4.59 2.65
C ALA A 373 -12.30 5.33 3.87
N GLY A 374 -11.50 6.38 3.65
CA GLY A 374 -10.87 7.14 4.75
C GLY A 374 -9.44 7.58 4.47
N GLY A 375 -8.84 7.13 3.37
CA GLY A 375 -7.47 7.46 3.00
C GLY A 375 -6.56 6.23 2.94
N PRO A 376 -5.24 6.44 2.86
CA PRO A 376 -4.26 5.38 2.68
C PRO A 376 -3.98 4.63 3.99
N ASP A 377 -4.99 3.92 4.49
CA ASP A 377 -4.87 3.06 5.69
C ASP A 377 -3.78 2.00 5.46
N ASN A 378 -2.99 1.70 6.49
CA ASN A 378 -1.83 0.83 6.34
C ASN A 378 -2.19 -0.63 6.00
N ALA A 379 -3.37 -1.11 6.39
CA ALA A 379 -3.87 -2.41 5.97
C ALA A 379 -5.40 -2.52 6.00
N TRP A 380 -5.92 -3.35 5.10
CA TRP A 380 -7.29 -3.86 5.05
C TRP A 380 -7.25 -5.37 5.24
N SER A 381 -7.84 -5.86 6.33
CA SER A 381 -7.66 -7.26 6.78
C SER A 381 -8.95 -7.93 7.28
N PRO A 382 -9.95 -8.19 6.43
CA PRO A 382 -10.19 -7.55 5.13
C PRO A 382 -10.92 -6.20 5.30
N THR A 383 -11.18 -5.77 6.54
CA THR A 383 -11.79 -4.49 6.85
C THR A 383 -10.75 -3.37 6.97
N PRO A 384 -11.08 -2.11 6.62
CA PRO A 384 -10.22 -0.97 6.90
C PRO A 384 -10.06 -0.78 8.42
N GLY A 385 -8.83 -0.84 8.93
CA GLY A 385 -8.61 -0.90 10.38
C GLY A 385 -7.38 -0.19 10.92
N GLU A 386 -6.33 -0.01 10.12
CA GLU A 386 -5.01 0.40 10.61
C GLU A 386 -4.76 1.92 10.61
N ALA A 387 -3.64 2.32 11.24
CA ALA A 387 -3.10 3.67 11.16
C ALA A 387 -2.78 4.09 9.70
N GLN A 388 -2.72 5.39 9.45
CA GLN A 388 -2.16 5.94 8.21
C GLN A 388 -0.72 6.34 8.46
N ILE A 389 0.21 5.91 7.61
CA ILE A 389 1.65 6.20 7.75
C ILE A 389 2.20 6.76 6.43
N ALA A 390 3.31 7.50 6.50
CA ALA A 390 3.93 8.12 5.33
C ALA A 390 4.29 7.09 4.25
N TYR A 391 4.73 5.87 4.62
CA TYR A 391 4.99 4.78 3.67
C TYR A 391 3.78 4.54 2.76
N GLY A 392 2.60 4.34 3.34
CA GLY A 392 1.39 4.03 2.58
C GLY A 392 0.89 5.18 1.72
N VAL A 393 1.16 6.42 2.11
CA VAL A 393 0.82 7.61 1.31
C VAL A 393 1.77 7.73 0.13
N ASP A 394 3.07 7.62 0.39
CA ASP A 394 4.14 7.72 -0.59
C ASP A 394 4.05 6.65 -1.67
N SER A 395 3.92 5.39 -1.26
CA SER A 395 3.89 4.26 -2.18
C SER A 395 2.73 4.37 -3.18
N ARG A 396 1.56 4.84 -2.72
CA ARG A 396 0.40 5.18 -3.56
C ARG A 396 0.65 6.38 -4.46
N LEU A 397 1.25 7.45 -3.95
CA LEU A 397 1.59 8.62 -4.75
C LEU A 397 2.55 8.25 -5.91
N GLN A 398 3.65 7.56 -5.62
CA GLN A 398 4.60 7.13 -6.64
C GLN A 398 3.96 6.17 -7.66
N SER A 399 3.13 5.22 -7.19
CA SER A 399 2.37 4.31 -8.07
C SER A 399 1.42 5.03 -9.00
N LEU A 400 0.70 6.04 -8.52
CA LEU A 400 -0.20 6.84 -9.35
C LEU A 400 0.56 7.61 -10.43
N VAL A 401 1.69 8.23 -10.08
CA VAL A 401 2.50 9.02 -11.02
C VAL A 401 3.15 8.12 -12.07
N ALA A 402 3.83 7.05 -11.66
CA ALA A 402 4.47 6.12 -12.59
C ALA A 402 3.45 5.48 -13.56
N THR A 403 2.27 5.11 -13.06
CA THR A 403 1.21 4.55 -13.91
C THR A 403 0.58 5.61 -14.82
N ALA A 404 0.40 6.85 -14.35
CA ALA A 404 -0.09 7.95 -15.18
C ALA A 404 0.82 8.18 -16.39
N ASP A 405 2.14 8.20 -16.15
CA ASP A 405 3.15 8.43 -17.19
C ASP A 405 3.22 7.25 -18.17
N ALA A 406 3.23 6.00 -17.67
CA ALA A 406 3.30 4.80 -18.52
C ALA A 406 2.02 4.56 -19.34
N ALA A 407 0.83 4.90 -18.80
CA ALA A 407 -0.46 4.66 -19.44
C ALA A 407 -1.06 5.88 -20.15
N ASP A 408 -0.41 7.05 -20.09
CA ASP A 408 -0.97 8.34 -20.54
C ASP A 408 -2.35 8.59 -19.91
N ALA A 409 -2.48 8.35 -18.60
CA ALA A 409 -3.73 8.34 -17.85
C ALA A 409 -3.83 9.55 -16.89
N PRO A 410 -4.19 10.75 -17.39
CA PRO A 410 -4.11 11.99 -16.60
C PRO A 410 -5.04 12.02 -15.38
N GLY A 411 -6.10 11.20 -15.35
CA GLY A 411 -6.98 11.12 -14.18
C GLY A 411 -6.28 10.60 -12.93
N LEU A 412 -5.21 9.82 -13.08
CA LEU A 412 -4.44 9.30 -11.95
C LEU A 412 -3.67 10.41 -11.22
N LEU A 413 -3.29 11.50 -11.91
CA LEU A 413 -2.67 12.67 -11.28
C LEU A 413 -3.65 13.44 -10.37
N ASN A 414 -4.95 13.42 -10.68
CA ASN A 414 -5.96 14.01 -9.80
C ASN A 414 -6.09 13.21 -8.50
N LEU A 415 -6.02 11.88 -8.58
CA LEU A 415 -5.97 11.01 -7.41
C LEU A 415 -4.67 11.24 -6.62
N ALA A 416 -3.55 11.41 -7.32
CA ALA A 416 -2.24 11.66 -6.72
C ALA A 416 -2.24 12.96 -5.90
N ALA A 417 -2.91 14.01 -6.38
CA ALA A 417 -3.06 15.27 -5.65
C ALA A 417 -3.83 15.07 -4.33
N ILE A 418 -4.93 14.31 -4.35
CA ILE A 418 -5.72 14.00 -3.14
C ILE A 418 -4.90 13.14 -2.17
N THR A 419 -4.19 12.12 -2.66
CA THR A 419 -3.29 11.29 -1.85
C THR A 419 -2.20 12.13 -1.18
N ALA A 420 -1.52 13.00 -1.94
CA ALA A 420 -0.48 13.87 -1.42
C ALA A 420 -0.99 14.94 -0.44
N GLY A 421 -2.25 15.37 -0.58
CA GLY A 421 -2.92 16.28 0.35
C GLY A 421 -2.91 15.78 1.81
N TRP A 422 -2.75 14.47 2.03
CA TRP A 422 -2.57 13.88 3.36
C TRP A 422 -1.42 14.55 4.14
N TYR A 423 -0.30 14.87 3.48
CA TYR A 423 0.85 15.52 4.12
C TYR A 423 0.55 16.93 4.60
N PHE A 424 -0.41 17.62 3.98
CA PHE A 424 -0.72 19.03 4.23
C PHE A 424 -1.94 19.24 5.12
N GLY A 425 -2.63 18.17 5.53
CA GLY A 425 -3.74 18.23 6.48
C GLY A 425 -5.00 17.52 6.03
N ALA A 426 -5.09 17.05 4.77
CA ALA A 426 -6.21 16.28 4.26
C ALA A 426 -6.16 14.81 4.72
N ASN A 427 -6.09 14.64 6.03
CA ASN A 427 -6.01 13.38 6.74
C ASN A 427 -6.97 13.38 7.93
N ARG A 428 -7.14 12.23 8.59
CA ARG A 428 -8.08 12.05 9.70
C ARG A 428 -7.79 12.90 10.95
N SER A 429 -6.58 13.48 11.08
CA SER A 429 -6.25 14.40 12.18
C SER A 429 -6.59 15.86 11.88
N GLY A 430 -6.70 16.23 10.60
CA GLY A 430 -6.84 17.62 10.16
C GLY A 430 -5.58 18.48 10.39
N LEU A 431 -4.45 17.86 10.75
CA LEU A 431 -3.17 18.52 10.97
C LEU A 431 -2.16 18.11 9.90
N PRO A 432 -1.24 18.99 9.49
CA PRO A 432 -0.15 18.60 8.59
C PRO A 432 0.66 17.44 9.15
N ALA A 433 0.98 16.49 8.29
CA ALA A 433 1.81 15.33 8.61
C ALA A 433 3.28 15.53 8.19
N TYR A 434 3.58 16.58 7.42
CA TYR A 434 4.93 16.97 7.01
C TYR A 434 5.20 18.46 7.30
N ASP A 435 6.39 18.78 7.79
CA ASP A 435 6.87 20.16 7.93
C ASP A 435 7.97 20.46 6.89
N PRO A 436 7.68 21.26 5.85
CA PRO A 436 8.67 21.61 4.83
C PRO A 436 9.79 22.52 5.34
N ALA A 437 9.64 23.17 6.50
CA ALA A 437 10.68 24.01 7.07
C ALA A 437 11.81 23.21 7.74
N THR A 438 11.51 22.00 8.24
CA THR A 438 12.46 21.15 8.97
C THR A 438 12.75 19.83 8.24
N GLY A 439 11.84 19.37 7.37
CA GLY A 439 11.89 18.04 6.78
C GLY A 439 11.34 16.93 7.67
N THR A 440 10.76 17.25 8.84
CA THR A 440 10.17 16.25 9.74
C THR A 440 8.82 15.77 9.22
N ALA A 441 8.54 14.48 9.39
CA ALA A 441 7.24 13.87 9.13
C ALA A 441 6.76 13.08 10.33
N VAL A 442 5.46 13.13 10.61
CA VAL A 442 4.85 12.34 11.70
C VAL A 442 4.91 10.85 11.36
N ASP A 443 5.11 10.02 12.39
CA ASP A 443 5.27 8.58 12.23
C ASP A 443 3.99 7.90 11.76
N GLY A 444 2.84 8.41 12.21
CA GLY A 444 1.54 7.91 11.79
C GLY A 444 0.36 8.63 12.42
N ILE A 445 -0.81 8.34 11.89
CA ILE A 445 -2.09 8.87 12.35
C ILE A 445 -3.06 7.71 12.60
N GLU A 446 -3.43 7.54 13.86
CA GLU A 446 -4.29 6.47 14.37
C GLU A 446 -5.72 6.60 13.90
N ARG A 447 -6.52 5.52 13.97
CA ARG A 447 -7.90 5.51 13.42
C ARG A 447 -8.81 6.58 14.02
N ASP A 448 -8.56 6.97 15.26
CA ASP A 448 -9.30 8.02 15.96
C ASP A 448 -8.78 9.45 15.68
N GLY A 449 -7.76 9.60 14.83
CA GLY A 449 -7.15 10.87 14.46
C GLY A 449 -5.97 11.28 15.36
N ARG A 450 -5.60 10.48 16.36
CA ARG A 450 -4.42 10.76 17.20
C ARG A 450 -3.15 10.66 16.35
N VAL A 451 -2.29 11.68 16.47
CA VAL A 451 -1.00 11.75 15.77
C VAL A 451 0.11 11.17 16.65
N ASN A 452 0.98 10.34 16.06
CA ASN A 452 2.29 10.00 16.62
C ASN A 452 3.32 11.00 16.09
N PRO A 453 3.83 11.94 16.91
CA PRO A 453 4.67 13.03 16.43
C PRO A 453 6.16 12.67 16.27
N ASN A 454 6.52 11.42 16.59
CA ASN A 454 7.85 10.87 16.31
C ASN A 454 8.17 10.98 14.81
N SER A 455 9.46 10.99 14.46
CA SER A 455 9.91 11.23 13.10
C SER A 455 11.18 10.42 12.81
N GLY A 456 11.02 9.09 12.78
CA GLY A 456 12.09 8.15 12.47
C GLY A 456 12.48 8.16 10.99
N ALA A 457 13.42 7.26 10.63
CA ALA A 457 13.92 7.15 9.26
C ALA A 457 12.79 6.83 8.28
N GLU A 458 11.97 5.81 8.53
CA GLU A 458 10.89 5.41 7.61
C GLU A 458 9.94 6.56 7.27
N SER A 459 9.36 7.21 8.29
CA SER A 459 8.41 8.30 8.08
C SER A 459 9.03 9.50 7.36
N THR A 460 10.28 9.84 7.72
CA THR A 460 11.04 10.92 7.07
C THR A 460 11.36 10.60 5.62
N ILE A 461 11.85 9.40 5.33
CA ILE A 461 12.26 8.97 3.98
C ILE A 461 11.06 8.94 3.04
N HIS A 462 9.95 8.34 3.45
CA HIS A 462 8.77 8.25 2.59
C HIS A 462 8.07 9.61 2.38
N ALA A 463 8.09 10.49 3.38
CA ALA A 463 7.69 11.88 3.16
C ALA A 463 8.59 12.58 2.13
N LEU A 464 9.91 12.37 2.19
CA LEU A 464 10.87 12.94 1.24
C LEU A 464 10.72 12.36 -0.17
N PHE A 465 10.44 11.07 -0.34
CA PHE A 465 10.09 10.51 -1.65
C PHE A 465 8.88 11.20 -2.24
N SER A 466 7.84 11.40 -1.44
CA SER A 466 6.66 12.15 -1.88
C SER A 466 6.99 13.59 -2.27
N MET A 467 7.81 14.30 -1.47
CA MET A 467 8.20 15.67 -1.80
C MET A 467 9.07 15.75 -3.07
N LEU A 468 9.97 14.79 -3.29
CA LEU A 468 10.77 14.66 -4.51
C LEU A 468 9.89 14.39 -5.74
N THR A 469 8.85 13.57 -5.60
CA THR A 469 7.85 13.36 -6.65
C THR A 469 7.09 14.66 -6.93
N LEU A 470 6.63 15.37 -5.90
CA LEU A 470 5.92 16.65 -6.10
C LEU A 470 6.82 17.72 -6.74
N ASP A 471 8.07 17.86 -6.29
CA ASP A 471 9.01 18.84 -6.84
C ASP A 471 9.36 18.56 -8.32
N ALA A 472 9.32 17.29 -8.75
CA ALA A 472 9.49 16.91 -10.16
C ALA A 472 8.23 17.16 -11.02
N HIS A 473 7.05 17.31 -10.40
CA HIS A 473 5.77 17.51 -11.10
C HIS A 473 5.04 18.79 -10.60
N PRO A 474 5.40 20.00 -11.10
CA PRO A 474 4.91 21.28 -10.58
C PRO A 474 3.39 21.45 -10.55
N ASP A 475 2.67 20.96 -11.57
CA ASP A 475 1.21 21.04 -11.62
C ASP A 475 0.55 20.14 -10.57
N LEU A 476 1.07 18.92 -10.39
CA LEU A 476 0.63 18.00 -9.35
C LEU A 476 0.91 18.58 -7.95
N LYS A 477 2.10 19.14 -7.75
CA LYS A 477 2.47 19.85 -6.52
C LYS A 477 1.51 21.00 -6.20
N ALA A 478 1.21 21.84 -7.18
CA ALA A 478 0.26 22.95 -6.99
C ALA A 478 -1.13 22.43 -6.62
N ALA A 479 -1.59 21.33 -7.25
CA ALA A 479 -2.86 20.69 -6.91
C ALA A 479 -2.87 20.11 -5.50
N ALA A 480 -1.80 19.42 -5.08
CA ALA A 480 -1.66 18.85 -3.75
C ALA A 480 -1.62 19.92 -2.65
N LEU A 481 -0.84 20.98 -2.83
CA LEU A 481 -0.79 22.14 -1.90
C LEU A 481 -2.11 22.93 -1.86
N GLY A 482 -2.98 22.72 -2.86
CA GLY A 482 -4.33 23.26 -2.88
C GLY A 482 -5.32 22.52 -1.99
N ILE A 483 -4.91 21.39 -1.40
CA ILE A 483 -5.72 20.50 -0.58
C ILE A 483 -5.09 20.39 0.82
N ASP A 484 -5.76 20.92 1.83
CA ASP A 484 -5.27 20.91 3.23
C ASP A 484 -6.30 20.34 4.22
N GLU A 485 -7.50 19.96 3.77
CA GLU A 485 -8.53 19.36 4.62
C GLU A 485 -9.39 18.35 3.85
N THR A 486 -9.66 17.21 4.50
CA THR A 486 -10.69 16.26 4.06
C THR A 486 -12.00 16.61 4.75
N VAL A 487 -12.94 17.18 3.99
CA VAL A 487 -14.24 17.67 4.49
C VAL A 487 -15.16 16.49 4.84
N SER A 488 -15.21 15.47 3.97
CA SER A 488 -16.00 14.27 4.21
C SER A 488 -15.63 13.15 3.24
N THR A 489 -15.70 11.91 3.72
CA THR A 489 -15.70 10.70 2.88
C THR A 489 -17.03 9.96 3.01
N ALA A 490 -17.45 9.30 1.94
CA ALA A 490 -18.57 8.38 1.93
C ALA A 490 -18.22 7.19 1.04
N GLY A 491 -17.57 6.17 1.61
CA GLY A 491 -17.14 4.96 0.91
C GLY A 491 -17.52 3.69 1.67
N LEU A 492 -16.59 2.73 1.71
CA LEU A 492 -16.80 1.45 2.39
C LEU A 492 -17.14 1.67 3.87
N SER A 493 -18.06 0.87 4.38
CA SER A 493 -18.41 0.83 5.79
C SER A 493 -18.57 -0.61 6.25
N VAL A 494 -18.09 -0.90 7.46
CA VAL A 494 -18.18 -2.20 8.10
C VAL A 494 -19.36 -2.20 9.08
N ILE A 495 -20.18 -3.25 9.04
CA ILE A 495 -21.27 -3.47 9.98
C ILE A 495 -21.06 -4.85 10.61
N GLU A 496 -20.67 -4.88 11.88
CA GLU A 496 -20.35 -6.13 12.57
C GLU A 496 -21.56 -7.06 12.68
N ALA A 497 -21.36 -8.36 12.46
CA ALA A 497 -22.44 -9.34 12.43
C ALA A 497 -23.15 -9.47 13.77
N GLU A 498 -22.42 -9.31 14.88
CA GLU A 498 -22.94 -9.39 16.25
C GLU A 498 -23.86 -8.22 16.64
N THR A 499 -23.94 -7.17 15.81
CA THR A 499 -24.98 -6.14 15.96
C THR A 499 -26.36 -6.64 15.50
N GLY A 500 -26.40 -7.78 14.79
CA GLY A 500 -27.61 -8.40 14.26
C GLY A 500 -28.43 -9.17 15.29
N THR A 501 -29.67 -9.48 14.91
CA THR A 501 -30.54 -10.38 15.67
C THR A 501 -30.51 -11.78 15.08
N ILE A 502 -30.12 -12.76 15.90
CA ILE A 502 -30.11 -14.18 15.53
C ILE A 502 -31.48 -14.79 15.83
N THR A 503 -32.02 -15.56 14.89
CA THR A 503 -33.19 -16.43 15.09
C THR A 503 -32.78 -17.88 14.86
N GLY A 504 -32.99 -18.74 15.86
CA GLY A 504 -32.58 -20.13 15.83
C GLY A 504 -31.60 -20.46 16.96
N SER A 505 -30.63 -21.32 16.70
CA SER A 505 -29.65 -21.82 17.68
C SER A 505 -28.29 -21.10 17.67
N GLY A 506 -28.04 -20.24 16.69
CA GLY A 506 -26.79 -19.51 16.53
C GLY A 506 -26.42 -18.60 17.70
N SER A 507 -25.16 -18.17 17.74
CA SER A 507 -24.61 -17.36 18.83
C SER A 507 -23.46 -16.46 18.40
N VAL A 508 -23.23 -15.39 19.15
CA VAL A 508 -22.02 -14.56 19.01
C VAL A 508 -20.85 -15.27 19.69
N SER A 509 -19.71 -15.34 19.01
CA SER A 509 -18.47 -15.92 19.50
C SER A 509 -17.37 -14.85 19.51
N THR A 510 -16.59 -14.80 20.60
CA THR A 510 -15.37 -13.99 20.66
C THR A 510 -14.21 -14.83 20.15
N ALA A 511 -13.42 -14.28 19.23
CA ALA A 511 -12.25 -14.97 18.72
C ALA A 511 -11.16 -15.06 19.79
N GLU A 512 -10.39 -16.16 19.82
CA GLU A 512 -9.25 -16.32 20.74
C GLU A 512 -8.14 -15.28 20.43
N SER A 513 -7.98 -14.98 19.14
CA SER A 513 -7.12 -13.95 18.58
C SER A 513 -7.91 -13.22 17.51
N ALA A 514 -7.73 -11.89 17.39
CA ALA A 514 -8.25 -11.16 16.25
C ALA A 514 -7.60 -11.65 14.95
N TRP A 515 -6.29 -11.89 14.96
CA TRP A 515 -5.52 -12.41 13.84
C TRP A 515 -5.76 -13.92 13.66
N THR A 516 -6.19 -14.32 12.47
CA THR A 516 -6.38 -15.74 12.08
C THR A 516 -5.08 -16.42 11.67
N GLY A 517 -4.05 -15.66 11.30
CA GLY A 517 -2.92 -16.13 10.49
C GLY A 517 -2.87 -15.45 9.12
N GLU A 518 -4.00 -14.91 8.65
CA GLU A 518 -4.15 -14.36 7.29
C GLU A 518 -5.00 -13.09 7.22
N ALA A 519 -5.94 -12.92 8.16
CA ALA A 519 -6.86 -11.81 8.25
C ALA A 519 -7.25 -11.52 9.72
N ASN A 520 -7.89 -10.38 9.98
CA ASN A 520 -8.43 -10.05 11.28
C ASN A 520 -9.95 -10.23 11.32
N TRP A 521 -10.44 -10.87 12.38
CA TRP A 521 -11.84 -10.78 12.78
C TRP A 521 -12.17 -9.34 13.16
N SER A 522 -13.11 -8.73 12.45
CA SER A 522 -13.54 -7.36 12.74
C SER A 522 -14.15 -7.30 14.14
N GLY A 523 -13.77 -6.30 14.92
CA GLY A 523 -14.22 -6.16 16.31
C GLY A 523 -13.82 -7.30 17.27
N GLY A 524 -13.07 -8.32 16.81
CA GLY A 524 -12.67 -9.49 17.59
C GLY A 524 -13.80 -10.49 17.88
N ALA A 525 -14.93 -10.40 17.18
CA ALA A 525 -16.08 -11.27 17.37
C ALA A 525 -16.76 -11.63 16.04
N TYR A 526 -17.54 -12.71 16.03
CA TYR A 526 -18.29 -13.14 14.86
C TYR A 526 -19.56 -13.90 15.27
N VAL A 527 -20.48 -14.11 14.33
CA VAL A 527 -21.70 -14.89 14.53
C VAL A 527 -21.54 -16.29 13.98
N THR A 528 -21.86 -17.29 14.81
CA THR A 528 -22.02 -18.69 14.41
C THR A 528 -23.50 -18.99 14.16
N LEU A 529 -23.78 -19.69 13.06
CA LEU A 529 -25.13 -20.12 12.68
C LEU A 529 -25.12 -21.61 12.36
N ALA A 530 -26.21 -22.31 12.68
CA ALA A 530 -26.47 -23.66 12.24
C ALA A 530 -27.54 -23.69 11.12
N ALA A 531 -27.65 -24.82 10.42
CA ALA A 531 -28.65 -25.01 9.37
C ALA A 531 -30.08 -24.64 9.84
N GLY A 532 -30.72 -23.73 9.11
CA GLY A 532 -32.05 -23.19 9.41
C GLY A 532 -32.05 -21.93 10.28
N ASP A 533 -30.90 -21.52 10.82
CA ASP A 533 -30.77 -20.26 11.54
C ASP A 533 -30.77 -19.07 10.58
N SER A 534 -31.13 -17.90 11.10
CA SER A 534 -31.05 -16.64 10.36
C SER A 534 -30.46 -15.52 11.19
N LEU A 535 -29.76 -14.61 10.51
CA LEU A 535 -29.12 -13.44 11.07
C LEU A 535 -29.64 -12.18 10.37
N SER A 536 -30.26 -11.29 11.13
CA SER A 536 -30.82 -10.03 10.66
C SER A 536 -29.96 -8.85 11.12
N ILE A 537 -29.12 -8.32 10.23
CA ILE A 537 -28.13 -7.27 10.52
C ILE A 537 -28.71 -5.89 10.13
N PRO A 538 -28.85 -4.95 11.08
CA PRO A 538 -29.29 -3.60 10.77
C PRO A 538 -28.20 -2.87 9.98
N VAL A 539 -28.59 -2.20 8.89
CA VAL A 539 -27.67 -1.36 8.10
C VAL A 539 -28.21 0.06 7.99
N PRO A 540 -27.35 1.10 7.94
CA PRO A 540 -27.80 2.48 7.78
C PRO A 540 -28.68 2.65 6.53
N ALA A 541 -29.64 3.57 6.55
CA ALA A 541 -30.37 3.92 5.34
C ALA A 541 -29.47 4.71 4.39
N SER A 542 -29.57 4.46 3.08
CA SER A 542 -28.89 5.24 2.04
C SER A 542 -29.90 5.68 0.97
N ASP A 543 -29.64 6.82 0.32
CA ASP A 543 -30.43 7.29 -0.81
C ASP A 543 -30.12 6.56 -2.12
N GLN A 544 -29.08 5.73 -2.12
CA GLN A 544 -28.61 4.94 -3.25
C GLN A 544 -28.55 3.44 -2.96
N PRO A 545 -28.56 2.59 -4.01
CA PRO A 545 -28.20 1.19 -3.85
C PRO A 545 -26.73 1.03 -3.42
N ARG A 546 -26.41 -0.09 -2.79
CA ARG A 546 -25.08 -0.41 -2.25
C ARG A 546 -24.73 -1.87 -2.55
N ARG A 547 -23.49 -2.18 -2.93
CA ARG A 547 -23.00 -3.56 -2.92
C ARG A 547 -22.82 -4.00 -1.47
N VAL A 548 -23.01 -5.30 -1.23
CA VAL A 548 -22.88 -5.91 0.09
C VAL A 548 -21.97 -7.09 -0.05
N HIS A 549 -20.96 -7.16 0.80
CA HIS A 549 -20.02 -8.27 0.87
C HIS A 549 -20.07 -8.84 2.30
N PRO A 550 -20.84 -9.90 2.55
CA PRO A 550 -20.70 -10.63 3.80
C PRO A 550 -19.26 -11.13 3.93
N ILE A 551 -18.64 -10.83 5.06
CA ILE A 551 -17.33 -11.34 5.43
C ILE A 551 -17.58 -12.67 6.14
N VAL A 552 -17.20 -13.76 5.47
CA VAL A 552 -17.49 -15.12 5.91
C VAL A 552 -16.17 -15.84 6.12
N ASN A 553 -16.04 -16.53 7.24
CA ASN A 553 -14.95 -17.48 7.42
C ASN A 553 -15.33 -18.80 6.75
N GLN A 554 -14.81 -19.00 5.54
CA GLN A 554 -14.97 -20.24 4.81
C GLN A 554 -14.01 -21.25 5.40
N VAL A 555 -14.55 -22.32 5.99
CA VAL A 555 -13.75 -23.47 6.39
C VAL A 555 -13.27 -24.26 5.16
N VAL A 556 -12.20 -25.04 5.30
CA VAL A 556 -11.64 -25.88 4.22
C VAL A 556 -12.67 -26.86 3.67
N GLU A 557 -13.38 -27.56 4.56
CA GLU A 557 -14.37 -28.56 4.16
C GLU A 557 -15.55 -27.90 3.43
N PRO A 558 -16.14 -28.57 2.43
CA PRO A 558 -17.37 -28.10 1.82
C PRO A 558 -18.45 -27.91 2.87
N ALA A 559 -19.04 -26.72 2.88
CA ALA A 559 -20.23 -26.42 3.65
C ALA A 559 -21.28 -25.80 2.71
N GLU A 560 -22.53 -25.82 3.16
CA GLU A 560 -23.64 -25.26 2.40
C GLU A 560 -23.55 -23.71 2.34
N ALA A 561 -24.63 -23.03 1.99
CA ALA A 561 -24.61 -21.60 1.67
C ALA A 561 -25.48 -20.75 2.63
N THR A 562 -25.13 -19.48 2.73
CA THR A 562 -26.01 -18.48 3.34
C THR A 562 -26.72 -17.71 2.23
N ALA A 563 -28.05 -17.78 2.21
CA ALA A 563 -28.88 -16.98 1.31
C ALA A 563 -29.18 -15.61 1.91
N TRP A 564 -28.85 -14.55 1.17
CA TRP A 564 -28.92 -13.18 1.62
C TRP A 564 -30.07 -12.43 0.97
N THR A 565 -30.85 -11.74 1.80
CA THR A 565 -32.03 -11.00 1.37
C THR A 565 -32.15 -9.65 2.07
N ALA A 566 -33.00 -8.77 1.54
CA ALA A 566 -33.44 -7.56 2.22
C ALA A 566 -34.96 -7.42 2.11
N PRO A 567 -35.64 -6.90 3.15
CA PRO A 567 -37.03 -6.49 3.03
C PRO A 567 -37.20 -5.44 1.93
N GLY A 568 -38.12 -5.71 1.02
CA GLY A 568 -38.43 -4.85 -0.11
C GLY A 568 -39.91 -4.51 -0.20
N ARG A 569 -40.26 -3.65 -1.16
CA ARG A 569 -41.65 -3.44 -1.59
C ARG A 569 -41.85 -4.19 -2.91
N LYS A 570 -42.75 -5.17 -2.95
CA LYS A 570 -43.39 -5.54 -4.21
C LYS A 570 -44.40 -4.45 -4.53
N GLY A 571 -44.45 -3.98 -5.78
CA GLY A 571 -45.33 -2.88 -6.20
C GLY A 571 -46.76 -2.96 -5.63
N GLN A 572 -47.41 -1.80 -5.47
CA GLN A 572 -48.71 -1.62 -4.78
C GLN A 572 -48.73 -2.11 -3.30
N GLY A 573 -47.82 -1.59 -2.47
CA GLY A 573 -47.97 -1.61 -1.01
C GLY A 573 -47.86 -2.99 -0.33
N LYS A 574 -47.35 -4.02 -1.02
CA LYS A 574 -47.08 -5.33 -0.40
C LYS A 574 -45.62 -5.41 0.05
N HIS A 575 -45.42 -5.82 1.30
CA HIS A 575 -44.11 -6.25 1.79
C HIS A 575 -43.64 -7.45 0.95
N GLY A 576 -42.42 -7.37 0.44
CA GLY A 576 -41.77 -8.44 -0.28
C GLY A 576 -40.33 -8.60 0.20
N THR A 577 -39.61 -9.52 -0.42
CA THR A 577 -38.20 -9.78 -0.15
C THR A 577 -37.45 -9.56 -1.45
N THR A 578 -36.36 -8.80 -1.39
CA THR A 578 -35.37 -8.67 -2.46
C THR A 578 -34.29 -9.71 -2.20
N GLN A 579 -34.04 -10.60 -3.16
CA GLN A 579 -32.89 -11.51 -3.11
C GLN A 579 -31.64 -10.69 -3.42
N LEU A 580 -30.63 -10.78 -2.56
CA LEU A 580 -29.34 -10.11 -2.75
C LEU A 580 -28.30 -11.06 -3.35
N GLY A 581 -28.30 -12.33 -2.94
CA GLY A 581 -27.37 -13.34 -3.43
C GLY A 581 -27.21 -14.48 -2.44
N GLU A 582 -26.14 -15.25 -2.61
CA GLU A 582 -25.75 -16.36 -1.73
C GLU A 582 -24.23 -16.31 -1.54
N THR A 583 -23.74 -16.77 -0.39
CA THR A 583 -22.31 -16.95 -0.10
C THR A 583 -22.07 -18.38 0.35
N LEU A 584 -20.99 -19.02 -0.11
CA LEU A 584 -20.60 -20.33 0.42
C LEU A 584 -20.06 -20.17 1.84
N ASN A 585 -20.44 -21.07 2.75
CA ASN A 585 -19.98 -21.05 4.14
C ASN A 585 -18.68 -21.84 4.37
N GLY A 586 -18.24 -22.60 3.37
CA GLY A 586 -17.02 -23.42 3.39
C GLY A 586 -16.45 -23.51 1.98
N ASP A 587 -15.74 -24.60 1.70
CA ASP A 587 -15.04 -24.80 0.41
C ASP A 587 -13.97 -23.71 0.16
N ALA A 588 -13.19 -23.39 1.20
CA ALA A 588 -12.08 -22.45 1.07
C ALA A 588 -11.01 -22.93 0.09
N GLY A 589 -10.91 -24.24 -0.16
CA GLY A 589 -9.85 -24.84 -0.97
C GLY A 589 -8.69 -25.36 -0.12
N GLU A 590 -7.67 -25.89 -0.78
CA GLU A 590 -6.45 -26.35 -0.11
C GLU A 590 -5.69 -25.14 0.47
N GLN A 591 -5.33 -25.23 1.76
CA GLN A 591 -4.59 -24.18 2.48
C GLN A 591 -3.30 -23.77 1.75
N GLY A 592 -2.45 -24.75 1.43
CA GLY A 592 -1.17 -24.53 0.77
C GLY A 592 -0.21 -23.67 1.59
N VAL A 593 0.23 -22.51 1.08
CA VAL A 593 1.24 -21.63 1.70
C VAL A 593 0.69 -20.68 2.76
N THR A 594 -0.63 -20.62 2.92
CA THR A 594 -1.24 -19.76 3.93
C THR A 594 -1.04 -20.32 5.34
N GLU A 595 -1.11 -19.45 6.36
CA GLU A 595 -0.77 -19.86 7.74
C GLU A 595 -1.87 -20.65 8.43
N ALA A 596 -3.11 -20.42 8.04
CA ALA A 596 -4.27 -20.94 8.74
C ALA A 596 -5.17 -21.74 7.78
N PRO A 597 -5.89 -22.76 8.27
CA PRO A 597 -6.86 -23.44 7.43
C PRO A 597 -8.11 -22.58 7.26
N GLY A 598 -8.50 -22.36 6.00
CA GLY A 598 -9.71 -21.61 5.64
C GLY A 598 -9.44 -20.12 5.53
N ARG A 599 -10.41 -19.38 4.98
CA ARG A 599 -10.23 -17.97 4.62
C ARG A 599 -11.36 -17.08 5.10
N LEU A 600 -11.02 -15.92 5.65
CA LEU A 600 -11.95 -14.88 6.08
C LEU A 600 -12.06 -13.78 5.02
N LEU A 601 -13.04 -13.89 4.13
CA LEU A 601 -13.08 -13.11 2.89
C LEU A 601 -14.39 -12.30 2.73
N PRO A 602 -14.36 -11.06 2.22
CA PRO A 602 -15.56 -10.36 1.75
C PRO A 602 -16.09 -10.99 0.45
N LEU A 603 -17.29 -11.58 0.50
CA LEU A 603 -17.89 -12.27 -0.64
C LEU A 603 -18.99 -11.41 -1.30
N ALA A 604 -18.81 -11.01 -2.56
CA ALA A 604 -19.76 -10.12 -3.23
C ALA A 604 -21.12 -10.78 -3.49
N LEU A 605 -22.20 -10.11 -3.09
CA LEU A 605 -23.56 -10.50 -3.47
C LEU A 605 -23.91 -10.03 -4.89
N SER A 606 -24.64 -10.87 -5.63
CA SER A 606 -24.95 -10.64 -7.05
C SER A 606 -25.89 -9.46 -7.33
N THR A 607 -26.65 -9.02 -6.32
CA THR A 607 -27.59 -7.91 -6.42
C THR A 607 -27.35 -6.89 -5.32
N ALA A 608 -27.20 -5.62 -5.71
CA ALA A 608 -27.05 -4.51 -4.77
C ALA A 608 -28.25 -4.39 -3.83
N LEU A 609 -27.97 -4.08 -2.57
CA LEU A 609 -28.94 -3.69 -1.57
C LEU A 609 -29.69 -2.43 -2.04
N PRO A 610 -31.03 -2.47 -2.17
CA PRO A 610 -31.79 -1.32 -2.65
C PRO A 610 -31.62 -0.08 -1.78
N ALA A 611 -31.78 1.10 -2.41
CA ALA A 611 -31.86 2.36 -1.68
C ALA A 611 -32.93 2.29 -0.56
N ARG A 612 -32.63 2.90 0.58
CA ARG A 612 -33.46 2.96 1.80
C ARG A 612 -33.68 1.62 2.51
N ALA A 613 -33.13 0.51 2.04
CA ALA A 613 -33.13 -0.72 2.82
C ALA A 613 -32.26 -0.53 4.07
N THR A 614 -32.76 -0.99 5.22
CA THR A 614 -32.14 -0.78 6.53
C THR A 614 -31.78 -2.08 7.24
N VAL A 615 -31.93 -3.21 6.55
CA VAL A 615 -31.60 -4.52 7.11
C VAL A 615 -31.22 -5.49 6.00
N VAL A 616 -30.23 -6.33 6.30
CA VAL A 616 -29.81 -7.46 5.47
C VAL A 616 -30.03 -8.73 6.31
N VAL A 617 -30.63 -9.74 5.71
CA VAL A 617 -30.99 -11.00 6.39
C VAL A 617 -30.30 -12.15 5.68
N GLY A 618 -29.40 -12.83 6.39
CA GLY A 618 -28.82 -14.10 5.99
C GLY A 618 -29.62 -15.26 6.58
N THR A 619 -29.97 -16.26 5.77
CA THR A 619 -30.53 -17.54 6.23
C THR A 619 -29.65 -18.65 5.71
N THR A 620 -29.09 -19.44 6.62
CA THR A 620 -28.13 -20.49 6.27
C THR A 620 -28.82 -21.84 6.20
N ASP A 621 -28.43 -22.68 5.25
CA ASP A 621 -28.79 -24.10 5.18
C ASP A 621 -27.70 -25.03 5.74
N GLY A 622 -26.57 -24.45 6.18
CA GLY A 622 -25.43 -25.14 6.79
C GLY A 622 -24.84 -24.41 7.99
N ALA A 623 -23.73 -24.92 8.51
CA ALA A 623 -22.94 -24.19 9.51
C ALA A 623 -22.28 -22.97 8.85
N ALA A 624 -22.35 -21.80 9.48
CA ALA A 624 -21.75 -20.57 8.96
C ALA A 624 -21.07 -19.76 10.08
N GLN A 625 -20.00 -19.08 9.72
CA GLN A 625 -19.31 -18.09 10.56
C GLN A 625 -19.26 -16.77 9.81
N VAL A 626 -20.01 -15.77 10.29
CA VAL A 626 -20.13 -14.46 9.67
C VAL A 626 -19.51 -13.41 10.59
N ASP A 627 -18.48 -12.72 10.09
CA ASP A 627 -17.75 -11.67 10.81
C ASP A 627 -18.51 -10.34 10.74
N ALA A 628 -18.74 -9.85 9.53
CA ALA A 628 -19.36 -8.55 9.30
C ALA A 628 -20.02 -8.46 7.91
N LEU A 629 -20.71 -7.36 7.64
CA LEU A 629 -21.05 -6.92 6.30
C LEU A 629 -20.15 -5.75 5.90
N LEU A 630 -19.42 -5.89 4.81
CA LEU A 630 -18.74 -4.80 4.15
C LEU A 630 -19.66 -4.18 3.09
N ILE A 631 -20.10 -2.96 3.34
CA ILE A 631 -21.09 -2.24 2.53
C ILE A 631 -20.38 -1.19 1.67
N GLN A 632 -20.58 -1.25 0.35
CA GLN A 632 -19.98 -0.33 -0.61
C GLN A 632 -21.08 0.49 -1.32
N PRO A 633 -21.11 1.83 -1.18
CA PRO A 633 -21.92 2.69 -2.05
C PRO A 633 -21.64 2.43 -3.53
N LEU A 634 -22.68 2.42 -4.38
CA LEU A 634 -22.43 2.35 -5.83
C LEU A 634 -21.67 3.58 -6.32
N ILE A 635 -21.94 4.75 -5.73
CA ILE A 635 -21.16 5.97 -5.92
C ILE A 635 -20.64 6.42 -4.57
N SER A 636 -19.32 6.30 -4.39
CA SER A 636 -18.59 6.80 -3.22
C SER A 636 -18.09 8.21 -3.46
N THR A 637 -17.79 8.96 -2.39
CA THR A 637 -17.28 10.34 -2.52
C THR A 637 -16.12 10.66 -1.58
N VAL A 638 -15.21 11.50 -2.04
CA VAL A 638 -14.18 12.18 -1.24
C VAL A 638 -14.32 13.68 -1.49
N ALA A 639 -14.70 14.44 -0.47
CA ALA A 639 -14.76 15.89 -0.53
C ALA A 639 -13.55 16.49 0.21
N VAL A 640 -12.81 17.34 -0.48
CA VAL A 640 -11.63 18.03 0.05
C VAL A 640 -11.76 19.53 -0.16
N THR A 641 -11.05 20.31 0.66
CA THR A 641 -10.94 21.76 0.53
C THR A 641 -9.49 22.21 0.78
N GLY A 642 -9.26 23.50 0.57
CA GLY A 642 -7.98 24.16 0.79
C GLY A 642 -7.82 25.41 -0.07
N PRO A 643 -6.58 25.90 -0.28
CA PRO A 643 -6.32 27.12 -1.04
C PRO A 643 -6.84 27.09 -2.49
N ALA A 644 -6.99 25.91 -3.10
CA ALA A 644 -7.57 25.74 -4.43
C ALA A 644 -9.11 25.77 -4.44
N GLY A 645 -9.75 25.76 -3.27
CA GLY A 645 -11.20 25.70 -3.08
C GLY A 645 -11.75 24.28 -2.98
N ASP A 646 -13.07 24.18 -2.84
CA ASP A 646 -13.75 22.91 -2.63
C ASP A 646 -13.75 22.04 -3.90
N SER A 647 -13.39 20.77 -3.74
CA SER A 647 -13.56 19.76 -4.77
C SER A 647 -14.14 18.46 -4.22
N THR A 648 -14.79 17.68 -5.07
CA THR A 648 -15.33 16.37 -4.70
C THR A 648 -15.01 15.35 -5.78
N LEU A 649 -14.37 14.26 -5.39
CA LEU A 649 -14.19 13.07 -6.21
C LEU A 649 -15.41 12.16 -6.04
N TYR A 650 -16.03 11.76 -7.14
CA TYR A 650 -17.06 10.71 -7.19
C TYR A 650 -16.44 9.45 -7.78
N VAL A 651 -16.61 8.31 -7.11
CA VAL A 651 -16.00 7.02 -7.47
C VAL A 651 -17.10 5.99 -7.74
N SER A 652 -17.07 5.32 -8.89
CA SER A 652 -18.10 4.35 -9.27
C SER A 652 -17.69 2.91 -9.01
N ALA A 653 -18.46 2.21 -8.18
CA ALA A 653 -18.45 0.76 -8.06
C ALA A 653 -19.55 0.09 -8.92
N ASP A 654 -20.30 0.87 -9.71
CA ASP A 654 -21.33 0.35 -10.63
C ASP A 654 -20.71 -0.05 -11.98
N THR A 655 -21.31 -1.05 -12.62
CA THR A 655 -20.98 -1.52 -13.98
C THR A 655 -21.69 -0.71 -15.06
N ARG A 656 -22.40 0.36 -14.66
CA ARG A 656 -23.16 1.24 -15.55
C ARG A 656 -22.88 2.70 -15.23
N ASP A 657 -22.84 3.51 -16.29
CA ASP A 657 -22.79 4.97 -16.17
C ASP A 657 -23.93 5.48 -15.29
N THR A 658 -23.58 6.37 -14.36
CA THR A 658 -24.49 6.93 -13.36
C THR A 658 -24.49 8.45 -13.43
N GLN A 659 -25.63 9.05 -13.04
CA GLN A 659 -25.76 10.49 -12.88
C GLN A 659 -26.14 10.83 -11.44
N ARG A 660 -25.50 11.86 -10.87
CA ARG A 660 -25.81 12.39 -9.54
C ARG A 660 -26.19 13.84 -9.61
N ARG A 661 -27.34 14.18 -9.03
CA ARG A 661 -27.75 15.57 -8.88
C ARG A 661 -27.09 16.15 -7.64
N ILE A 662 -26.54 17.35 -7.78
CA ILE A 662 -25.88 18.10 -6.72
C ILE A 662 -26.39 19.53 -6.69
N ASP A 663 -26.28 20.16 -5.52
CA ASP A 663 -26.59 21.57 -5.37
C ASP A 663 -25.41 22.40 -5.86
N VAL A 664 -25.66 23.26 -6.84
CA VAL A 664 -24.66 24.21 -7.35
C VAL A 664 -24.83 25.52 -6.59
N PRO A 665 -23.80 26.02 -5.89
CA PRO A 665 -23.90 27.26 -5.15
C PRO A 665 -24.32 28.44 -6.03
N ARG A 666 -25.11 29.37 -5.45
CA ARG A 666 -25.63 30.51 -6.19
C ARG A 666 -24.48 31.37 -6.73
N GLY A 667 -24.50 31.63 -8.04
CA GLY A 667 -23.46 32.43 -8.69
C GLY A 667 -22.25 31.62 -9.17
N GLN A 668 -22.22 30.31 -8.93
CA GLN A 668 -21.18 29.41 -9.41
C GLN A 668 -21.69 28.46 -10.48
N ARG A 669 -20.78 27.94 -11.31
CA ARG A 669 -21.00 26.85 -12.26
C ARG A 669 -20.26 25.61 -11.78
N LEU A 670 -20.85 24.44 -12.08
CA LEU A 670 -20.22 23.15 -11.88
C LEU A 670 -19.19 22.92 -12.99
N VAL A 671 -17.97 22.55 -12.60
CA VAL A 671 -16.94 22.01 -13.48
C VAL A 671 -16.72 20.56 -13.10
N GLN A 672 -16.59 19.69 -14.09
CA GLN A 672 -16.36 18.27 -13.88
C GLN A 672 -15.32 17.74 -14.86
N GLN A 673 -14.47 16.83 -14.38
CA GLN A 673 -13.50 16.08 -15.16
C GLN A 673 -13.80 14.60 -14.93
N GLY A 674 -14.30 13.92 -15.97
CA GLY A 674 -14.68 12.51 -15.91
C GLY A 674 -13.62 11.61 -16.50
N PHE A 675 -13.34 10.52 -15.81
CA PHE A 675 -12.36 9.51 -16.18
C PHE A 675 -13.00 8.12 -16.15
N ASP A 676 -12.58 7.24 -17.06
CA ASP A 676 -13.05 5.85 -17.08
C ASP A 676 -12.29 4.97 -16.07
N ALA A 677 -12.57 3.66 -16.09
CA ALA A 677 -11.96 2.68 -15.18
C ALA A 677 -10.45 2.44 -15.42
N THR A 678 -9.83 3.17 -16.36
CA THR A 678 -8.39 3.15 -16.65
C THR A 678 -7.73 4.51 -16.37
N GLY A 679 -8.47 5.48 -15.83
CA GLY A 679 -7.97 6.84 -15.59
C GLY A 679 -7.89 7.70 -16.86
N GLN A 680 -8.38 7.20 -18.00
CA GLN A 680 -8.43 7.92 -19.27
C GLN A 680 -9.56 8.95 -19.28
N ALA A 681 -9.30 10.11 -19.86
CA ALA A 681 -10.29 11.19 -19.93
C ALA A 681 -11.46 10.81 -20.86
N ILE A 682 -12.69 10.98 -20.37
CA ILE A 682 -13.89 10.70 -21.16
C ILE A 682 -14.24 11.93 -21.99
N GLY A 683 -14.14 11.81 -23.32
CA GLY A 683 -14.34 12.93 -24.24
C GLY A 683 -15.75 13.54 -24.26
N ASP A 684 -15.84 14.73 -24.86
CA ASP A 684 -16.95 15.69 -24.96
C ASP A 684 -18.29 15.20 -25.57
N THR A 685 -18.49 13.90 -25.73
CA THR A 685 -19.68 13.33 -26.36
C THR A 685 -20.89 13.33 -25.42
N ASN A 686 -21.45 14.50 -25.10
CA ASN A 686 -22.67 14.66 -24.29
C ASN A 686 -22.65 14.00 -22.88
N ARG A 687 -21.51 13.46 -22.43
CA ARG A 687 -21.32 12.78 -21.14
C ARG A 687 -20.37 13.52 -20.18
N GLY A 688 -19.44 14.35 -20.67
CA GLY A 688 -18.47 15.10 -19.84
C GLY A 688 -18.79 16.59 -19.57
N HIS A 689 -19.71 17.18 -20.35
CA HIS A 689 -20.16 18.56 -20.17
C HIS A 689 -21.67 18.59 -20.02
N GLY A 690 -22.17 17.95 -18.95
CA GLY A 690 -23.53 18.22 -18.47
C GLY A 690 -23.76 19.72 -18.48
N SER A 691 -24.77 20.15 -19.24
CA SER A 691 -25.06 21.56 -19.53
C SER A 691 -24.67 22.47 -18.37
N GLU A 692 -24.01 23.60 -18.63
CA GLU A 692 -23.43 24.57 -17.68
C GLU A 692 -24.39 25.13 -16.58
N ARG A 693 -25.57 24.52 -16.39
CA ARG A 693 -26.62 24.83 -15.43
C ARG A 693 -27.33 23.61 -14.79
N SER A 694 -27.05 22.34 -15.14
CA SER A 694 -27.90 21.22 -14.71
C SER A 694 -27.63 20.66 -13.32
N GLY A 695 -26.55 21.06 -12.64
CA GLY A 695 -26.19 20.52 -11.31
C GLY A 695 -26.18 18.99 -11.29
N THR A 696 -25.66 18.39 -12.36
CA THR A 696 -25.63 16.93 -12.55
C THR A 696 -24.20 16.52 -12.88
N VAL A 697 -23.67 15.61 -12.07
CA VAL A 697 -22.37 14.95 -12.24
C VAL A 697 -22.60 13.63 -12.98
N PHE A 698 -21.81 13.39 -14.02
CA PHE A 698 -21.80 12.15 -14.78
C PHE A 698 -20.61 11.31 -14.34
N ILE A 699 -20.83 10.05 -13.98
CA ILE A 699 -19.77 9.16 -13.53
C ILE A 699 -19.85 7.89 -14.38
N ALA A 700 -18.74 7.54 -15.04
CA ALA A 700 -18.68 6.34 -15.87
C ALA A 700 -18.62 5.07 -15.03
N ALA A 701 -19.08 3.96 -15.62
CA ALA A 701 -18.94 2.63 -15.03
C ALA A 701 -17.49 2.36 -14.63
N GLY A 702 -17.25 1.92 -13.38
CA GLY A 702 -15.92 1.65 -12.82
C GLY A 702 -14.94 2.83 -12.77
N GLY A 703 -15.32 4.01 -13.25
CA GLY A 703 -14.46 5.19 -13.31
C GLY A 703 -14.69 6.16 -12.16
N PHE A 704 -14.14 7.35 -12.30
CA PHE A 704 -14.27 8.42 -11.30
C PHE A 704 -14.45 9.79 -11.97
N THR A 705 -14.96 10.76 -11.22
CA THR A 705 -15.20 12.11 -11.71
C THR A 705 -14.90 13.11 -10.62
N GLN A 706 -13.94 13.99 -10.88
CA GLN A 706 -13.65 15.11 -9.98
C GLN A 706 -14.50 16.31 -10.37
N VAL A 707 -15.07 16.98 -9.38
CA VAL A 707 -15.84 18.21 -9.59
C VAL A 707 -15.35 19.32 -8.68
N HIS A 708 -15.49 20.54 -9.15
CA HIS A 708 -15.27 21.75 -8.38
C HIS A 708 -16.22 22.86 -8.88
N PHE A 709 -16.25 23.98 -8.18
CA PHE A 709 -17.11 25.10 -8.53
C PHE A 709 -16.31 26.34 -8.91
N GLU A 710 -16.76 27.03 -9.96
CA GLU A 710 -16.16 28.29 -10.41
C GLU A 710 -17.20 29.41 -10.44
N ALA A 711 -16.79 30.66 -10.20
CA ALA A 711 -17.67 31.80 -10.37
C ALA A 711 -18.18 31.91 -11.82
N LYS A 712 -19.48 32.19 -11.99
CA LYS A 712 -20.04 32.50 -13.32
C LYS A 712 -19.46 33.84 -13.79
N ARG A 713 -18.81 33.83 -14.95
CA ARG A 713 -18.37 35.05 -15.64
C ARG A 713 -19.54 35.87 -16.16
#